data_AF-A0A975EF26-F1
#
_entry.id   AF-A0A975EF26-F1
#
_cell.length_a   1.000
_cell.length_b   1.000
_cell.length_c   1.000
_cell.angle_alpha   90.00
_cell.angle_beta   90.00
_cell.angle_gamma   90.00
#
_symmetry.space_group_name_H-M   'P 1'
#
loop_
_entity.id
_entity.type
_entity.pdbx_description
1 polymer ?
#
loop_
_entity_poly.entity_id
_entity_poly.type
_entity_poly.pdbx_seq_one_letter_code
_entity_poly.pdbx_strand_id
1 'polypeptide(L)'
;MLFIGKSLALFPLVAFGIASTSAKTLTEKQALDAAARIDHLLSADLKAANLSPTGRIDDGTFLRRAYLGIIGRIPSEKEARAFLDDPSPDKRAALVNSLTSSPGFDSHLFNWAGDLLRLQTRQEQFGLGWHVWLRKSLSENKPWDVLVREMLSSTGHTAKNPAVGYYLRDRNMQLDNFSNTMQVFLGRQIGCAQCHDHPFDDWSQMEYYRMAAFGGGFEYRSEDAKETVRRVIADTRPETQDKRGGKGAKKDKKALRASMDRQRSEARTISRTIAPLFGDFNKNALIDDPAKSLHLPEDYQYKDGAPGQKVDAETLFGVQLKDVPPEQRREAFAKWVTSPENPFFTKVIANRLWARTFGHGLHDPIDDWTDSSNPAHPEVLAFLEVTMKAVDYDLRQFCRILFLTNLFQRECDPTEPQPGTPHLVRGPALQRMSAEQIHDSMVVLTHGEINDSPLDTNESRWESYTQSVAKLMSADSRDLLVLGESASQAEAAYREARTETRALQAKVAKAGSPEERRKIYQALVTARNKELAFRRQSDPLSSMGMSMMEMDSRSKGKRAGKSTARASELPAPFNPGTLVREFGGSDRETPSSGDTIPTVPQALALLNDYETDILGDRRSDLAGRLSSLKSPEERLDLIFLLLYSRPPTIAENRRFAPLAKDNESLRELTRAMLTSNRFIFIQ
;
A
#
# COMPACT_ATOMS: atom_id res chain seq x y z
N MET A 1 -45.20 15.83 -19.98
CA MET A 1 -45.86 15.62 -21.29
C MET A 1 -44.89 16.15 -22.34
N LEU A 2 -44.30 15.40 -23.28
CA LEU A 2 -44.61 14.14 -23.93
C LEU A 2 -43.44 13.13 -23.87
N PHE A 3 -43.80 11.85 -23.93
CA PHE A 3 -42.97 10.66 -24.06
C PHE A 3 -42.28 10.53 -25.43
N ILE A 4 -41.05 10.02 -25.45
CA ILE A 4 -40.64 8.93 -26.37
C ILE A 4 -39.74 7.98 -25.58
N GLY A 5 -40.26 6.79 -25.27
CA GLY A 5 -39.50 5.68 -24.71
C GLY A 5 -38.87 4.81 -25.78
N LYS A 6 -37.69 4.26 -25.49
CA LYS A 6 -37.22 2.99 -26.04
C LYS A 6 -36.54 2.18 -24.94
N SER A 7 -36.92 0.90 -24.91
CA SER A 7 -36.73 -0.09 -23.87
C SER A 7 -35.28 -0.35 -23.48
N LEU A 8 -34.96 -0.23 -22.18
CA LEU A 8 -33.90 -1.01 -21.56
C LEU A 8 -34.49 -2.37 -21.17
N ALA A 9 -33.94 -3.46 -21.71
CA ALA A 9 -34.26 -4.80 -21.24
C ALA A 9 -33.63 -5.01 -19.85
N LEU A 10 -34.45 -5.08 -18.81
CA LEU A 10 -34.05 -5.54 -17.49
C LEU A 10 -33.84 -7.06 -17.53
N PHE A 11 -32.67 -7.52 -17.08
CA PHE A 11 -32.45 -8.92 -16.69
C PHE A 11 -32.98 -9.17 -15.27
N PRO A 12 -33.48 -10.38 -14.95
CA PRO A 12 -34.08 -10.64 -13.64
C PRO A 12 -33.00 -10.90 -12.58
N LEU A 13 -33.08 -10.17 -11.46
CA LEU A 13 -32.38 -10.51 -10.22
C LEU A 13 -33.09 -11.70 -9.56
N VAL A 14 -32.33 -12.76 -9.26
CA VAL A 14 -32.74 -13.80 -8.31
C VAL A 14 -31.79 -13.74 -7.13
N ALA A 15 -32.33 -13.48 -5.94
CA ALA A 15 -31.62 -13.56 -4.68
C ALA A 15 -31.85 -14.92 -4.02
N PHE A 16 -30.77 -15.63 -3.67
CA PHE A 16 -30.44 -16.14 -2.32
C PHE A 16 -29.34 -17.20 -2.41
N GLY A 17 -28.36 -17.10 -1.50
CA GLY A 17 -27.35 -18.12 -1.24
C GLY A 17 -25.96 -17.50 -1.07
N ILE A 18 -25.35 -17.71 0.09
CA ILE A 18 -23.95 -17.33 0.37
C ILE A 18 -23.07 -18.08 -0.64
N ALA A 19 -22.70 -17.39 -1.72
CA ALA A 19 -21.93 -17.94 -2.82
C ALA A 19 -20.76 -16.99 -3.09
N SER A 20 -19.56 -17.59 -3.23
CA SER A 20 -18.29 -17.02 -3.69
C SER A 20 -18.40 -15.63 -4.32
N THR A 21 -17.81 -14.64 -3.66
CA THR A 21 -17.75 -13.22 -4.05
C THR A 21 -16.73 -12.98 -5.18
N SER A 22 -16.75 -13.79 -6.25
CA SER A 22 -16.02 -13.45 -7.47
C SER A 22 -17.02 -12.87 -8.46
N ALA A 23 -16.90 -11.57 -8.74
CA ALA A 23 -17.61 -10.94 -9.84
C ALA A 23 -17.40 -11.77 -11.11
N LYS A 24 -18.45 -11.96 -11.92
CA LYS A 24 -18.37 -12.82 -13.10
C LYS A 24 -17.40 -12.17 -14.10
N THR A 25 -16.27 -12.81 -14.36
CA THR A 25 -15.26 -12.35 -15.33
C THR A 25 -15.93 -12.02 -16.67
N LEU A 26 -15.67 -10.83 -17.21
CA LEU A 26 -16.23 -10.41 -18.48
C LEU A 26 -15.76 -11.35 -19.60
N THR A 27 -16.68 -11.69 -20.51
CA THR A 27 -16.27 -12.29 -21.78
C THR A 27 -15.39 -11.31 -22.55
N GLU A 28 -14.50 -11.82 -23.40
CA GLU A 28 -13.63 -10.97 -24.22
C GLU A 28 -14.43 -9.97 -25.06
N LYS A 29 -15.56 -10.42 -25.64
CA LYS A 29 -16.46 -9.54 -26.40
C LYS A 29 -16.99 -8.38 -25.54
N GLN A 30 -17.44 -8.65 -24.31
CA GLN A 30 -17.95 -7.60 -23.42
C GLN A 30 -16.87 -6.58 -23.06
N ALA A 31 -15.63 -7.04 -22.81
CA ALA A 31 -14.51 -6.15 -22.50
C ALA A 31 -14.14 -5.28 -23.72
N LEU A 32 -14.11 -5.86 -24.92
CA LEU A 32 -13.86 -5.13 -26.17
C LEU A 32 -14.98 -4.14 -26.50
N ASP A 33 -16.25 -4.52 -26.31
CA ASP A 33 -17.40 -3.63 -26.54
C ASP A 33 -17.36 -2.42 -25.58
N ALA A 34 -17.00 -2.64 -24.32
CA ALA A 34 -16.81 -1.56 -23.34
C ALA A 34 -15.63 -0.63 -23.73
N ALA A 35 -14.49 -1.20 -24.14
CA ALA A 35 -13.34 -0.43 -24.61
C ALA A 35 -13.67 0.40 -25.86
N ALA A 36 -14.37 -0.19 -26.84
CA ALA A 36 -14.83 0.50 -28.04
C ALA A 36 -15.82 1.62 -27.72
N ARG A 37 -16.65 1.47 -26.67
CA ARG A 37 -17.53 2.53 -26.21
C ARG A 37 -16.76 3.73 -25.65
N ILE A 38 -15.70 3.50 -24.88
CA ILE A 38 -14.79 4.56 -24.41
C ILE A 38 -14.19 5.31 -25.61
N ASP A 39 -13.62 4.57 -26.57
CA ASP A 39 -13.01 5.16 -27.77
C ASP A 39 -14.01 5.99 -28.59
N HIS A 40 -15.26 5.54 -28.69
CA HIS A 40 -16.32 6.25 -29.39
C HIS A 40 -16.64 7.59 -28.71
N LEU A 41 -16.75 7.61 -27.38
CA LEU A 41 -17.03 8.83 -26.62
C LEU A 41 -15.88 9.84 -26.73
N LEU A 42 -14.64 9.39 -26.55
CA LEU A 42 -13.45 10.24 -26.76
C LEU A 42 -13.42 10.84 -28.17
N SER A 43 -13.71 10.01 -29.18
CA SER A 43 -13.72 10.45 -30.57
C SER A 43 -14.82 11.49 -30.86
N ALA A 44 -15.94 11.43 -30.14
CA ALA A 44 -17.01 12.42 -30.27
C ALA A 44 -16.55 13.79 -29.74
N ASP A 45 -15.92 13.82 -28.56
CA ASP A 45 -15.39 15.05 -27.95
C ASP A 45 -14.29 15.69 -28.81
N LEU A 46 -13.36 14.87 -29.32
CA LEU A 46 -12.30 15.36 -30.22
C LEU A 46 -12.89 15.95 -31.51
N LYS A 47 -13.88 15.30 -32.12
CA LYS A 47 -14.55 15.81 -33.32
C LYS A 47 -15.27 17.13 -33.05
N ALA A 48 -15.95 17.27 -31.92
CA ALA A 48 -16.61 18.51 -31.52
C ALA A 48 -15.61 19.67 -31.38
N ALA A 49 -14.38 19.36 -30.95
CA ALA A 49 -13.28 20.32 -30.85
C ALA A 49 -12.44 20.48 -32.13
N ASN A 50 -12.81 19.85 -33.26
CA ASN A 50 -12.02 19.79 -34.50
C ASN A 50 -10.59 19.25 -34.31
N LEU A 51 -10.41 18.34 -33.34
CA LEU A 51 -9.16 17.65 -33.07
C LEU A 51 -9.20 16.23 -33.63
N SER A 52 -8.00 15.67 -33.84
CA SER A 52 -7.83 14.27 -34.25
C SER A 52 -6.99 13.51 -33.22
N PRO A 53 -7.30 12.21 -32.99
CA PRO A 53 -6.47 11.35 -32.15
C PRO A 53 -5.06 11.20 -32.76
N THR A 54 -4.09 10.85 -31.94
CA THR A 54 -2.71 10.61 -32.38
C THR A 54 -2.57 9.33 -33.21
N GLY A 55 -1.38 9.10 -33.80
CA GLY A 55 -1.11 7.94 -34.65
C GLY A 55 -1.22 6.61 -33.89
N ARG A 56 -1.25 5.48 -34.61
CA ARG A 56 -1.21 4.15 -34.00
C ARG A 56 0.24 3.68 -33.88
N ILE A 57 0.60 3.11 -32.74
CA ILE A 57 1.97 2.58 -32.50
C ILE A 57 2.19 1.21 -33.15
N ASP A 58 3.45 0.90 -33.46
CA ASP A 58 3.90 -0.42 -33.91
C ASP A 58 3.85 -1.47 -32.79
N ASP A 59 4.02 -2.74 -33.17
CA ASP A 59 3.91 -3.88 -32.24
C ASP A 59 4.99 -3.91 -31.16
N GLY A 60 6.23 -3.49 -31.47
CA GLY A 60 7.30 -3.46 -30.47
C GLY A 60 7.07 -2.37 -29.42
N THR A 61 6.62 -1.19 -29.87
CA THR A 61 6.21 -0.11 -28.97
C THR A 61 5.01 -0.53 -28.11
N PHE A 62 3.98 -1.16 -28.70
CA PHE A 62 2.84 -1.70 -27.96
C PHE A 62 3.27 -2.75 -26.92
N LEU A 63 4.11 -3.71 -27.31
CA LEU A 63 4.62 -4.76 -26.43
C LEU A 63 5.28 -4.15 -25.20
N ARG A 64 6.20 -3.20 -25.41
CA ARG A 64 6.90 -2.52 -24.31
C ARG A 64 5.93 -1.79 -23.38
N ARG A 65 4.98 -1.03 -23.94
CA ARG A 65 3.98 -0.30 -23.16
C ARG A 65 3.09 -1.26 -22.36
N ALA A 66 2.63 -2.35 -22.96
CA ALA A 66 1.79 -3.34 -22.31
C ALA A 66 2.52 -3.99 -21.12
N TYR A 67 3.76 -4.41 -21.31
CA TYR A 67 4.57 -5.01 -20.25
C TYR A 67 4.82 -4.04 -19.08
N LEU A 68 5.20 -2.80 -19.37
CA LEU A 68 5.45 -1.80 -18.34
C LEU A 68 4.18 -1.31 -17.65
N GLY A 69 3.09 -1.06 -18.38
CA GLY A 69 1.83 -0.53 -17.84
C GLY A 69 0.96 -1.57 -17.13
N ILE A 70 1.04 -2.85 -17.55
CA ILE A 70 0.20 -3.91 -16.98
C ILE A 70 0.93 -4.64 -15.85
N ILE A 71 2.19 -5.04 -16.06
CA ILE A 71 2.93 -5.87 -15.09
C ILE A 71 4.19 -5.21 -14.53
N GLY A 72 4.51 -3.98 -14.91
CA GLY A 72 5.55 -3.18 -14.26
C GLY A 72 7.00 -3.57 -14.58
N ARG A 73 7.28 -4.24 -15.69
CA ARG A 73 8.64 -4.58 -16.16
C ARG A 73 8.68 -4.70 -17.67
N ILE A 74 9.85 -4.65 -18.29
CA ILE A 74 10.04 -5.03 -19.70
C ILE A 74 9.83 -6.56 -19.91
N PRO A 75 9.50 -7.01 -21.14
CA PRO A 75 9.44 -8.43 -21.45
C PRO A 75 10.82 -9.09 -21.41
N SER A 76 10.86 -10.37 -21.09
CA SER A 76 12.01 -11.23 -21.37
C SER A 76 12.15 -11.46 -22.88
N GLU A 77 13.25 -12.08 -23.31
CA GLU A 77 13.41 -12.39 -24.74
C GLU A 77 12.35 -13.36 -25.24
N LYS A 78 12.07 -14.43 -24.47
CA LYS A 78 11.11 -15.44 -24.89
C LYS A 78 9.72 -14.82 -25.03
N GLU A 79 9.34 -13.98 -24.07
CA GLU A 79 8.11 -13.20 -24.09
C GLU A 79 8.04 -12.27 -25.31
N ALA A 80 9.11 -11.52 -25.57
CA ALA A 80 9.15 -10.57 -26.67
C ALA A 80 9.06 -11.27 -28.04
N ARG A 81 9.83 -12.34 -28.26
CA ARG A 81 9.77 -13.12 -29.50
C ARG A 81 8.41 -13.77 -29.71
N ALA A 82 7.85 -14.38 -28.66
CA ALA A 82 6.54 -15.02 -28.73
C ALA A 82 5.45 -14.07 -29.24
N PHE A 83 5.50 -12.78 -28.86
CA PHE A 83 4.55 -11.78 -29.33
C PHE A 83 4.89 -11.20 -30.72
N LEU A 84 6.16 -10.89 -30.97
CA LEU A 84 6.58 -10.27 -32.23
C LEU A 84 6.44 -11.23 -33.41
N ASP A 85 6.68 -12.52 -33.18
CA ASP A 85 6.62 -13.57 -34.21
C ASP A 85 5.19 -14.11 -34.42
N ASP A 86 4.23 -13.74 -33.57
CA ASP A 86 2.82 -14.13 -33.70
C ASP A 86 2.15 -13.32 -34.84
N PRO A 87 1.63 -13.98 -35.90
CA PRO A 87 0.93 -13.33 -36.99
C PRO A 87 -0.56 -13.03 -36.70
N SER A 88 -1.08 -13.47 -35.55
CA SER A 88 -2.51 -13.39 -35.25
C SER A 88 -3.00 -11.94 -35.15
N PRO A 89 -4.13 -11.59 -35.78
CA PRO A 89 -4.62 -10.20 -35.81
C PRO A 89 -5.10 -9.70 -34.44
N ASP A 90 -5.42 -10.61 -33.53
CA ASP A 90 -5.92 -10.39 -32.17
C ASP A 90 -4.82 -10.51 -31.09
N LYS A 91 -3.56 -10.73 -31.47
CA LYS A 91 -2.44 -10.95 -30.53
C LYS A 91 -2.29 -9.87 -29.46
N ARG A 92 -2.64 -8.61 -29.77
CA ARG A 92 -2.62 -7.50 -28.80
C ARG A 92 -3.64 -7.69 -27.68
N ALA A 93 -4.86 -8.10 -28.03
CA ALA A 93 -5.91 -8.41 -27.06
C ALA A 93 -5.54 -9.66 -26.24
N ALA A 94 -5.02 -10.70 -26.90
CA ALA A 94 -4.52 -11.89 -26.24
C ALA A 94 -3.40 -11.58 -25.23
N LEU A 95 -2.44 -10.72 -25.59
CA LEU A 95 -1.38 -10.28 -24.69
C LEU A 95 -1.97 -9.54 -23.47
N VAL A 96 -2.87 -8.58 -23.67
CA VAL A 96 -3.53 -7.86 -22.56
C VAL A 96 -4.24 -8.82 -21.62
N ASN A 97 -5.00 -9.79 -22.16
CA ASN A 97 -5.70 -10.79 -21.37
C ASN A 97 -4.73 -11.67 -20.55
N SER A 98 -3.62 -12.08 -21.17
CA SER A 98 -2.57 -12.87 -20.50
C SER A 98 -1.90 -12.08 -19.38
N LEU A 99 -1.48 -10.84 -19.65
CA LEU A 99 -0.77 -10.01 -18.67
C LEU A 99 -1.66 -9.60 -17.50
N THR A 100 -2.91 -9.20 -17.76
CA THR A 100 -3.87 -8.83 -16.70
C THR A 100 -4.26 -10.00 -15.81
N SER A 101 -4.10 -11.24 -16.26
CA SER A 101 -4.37 -12.46 -15.47
C SER A 101 -3.11 -13.04 -14.80
N SER A 102 -1.96 -12.37 -14.93
CA SER A 102 -0.68 -12.86 -14.42
C SER A 102 -0.37 -12.38 -12.99
N PRO A 103 0.47 -13.11 -12.24
CA PRO A 103 1.02 -12.62 -10.97
C PRO A 103 1.78 -11.28 -11.09
N GLY A 104 2.31 -10.97 -12.28
CA GLY A 104 2.96 -9.69 -12.57
C GLY A 104 2.00 -8.51 -12.46
N PHE A 105 0.73 -8.68 -12.82
CA PHE A 105 -0.30 -7.65 -12.62
C PHE A 105 -0.51 -7.39 -11.12
N ASP A 106 -0.57 -8.45 -10.31
CA ASP A 106 -0.80 -8.36 -8.88
C ASP A 106 0.35 -7.63 -8.18
N SER A 107 1.58 -7.96 -8.56
CA SER A 107 2.80 -7.29 -8.10
C SER A 107 2.76 -5.78 -8.43
N HIS A 108 2.41 -5.44 -9.67
CA HIS A 108 2.36 -4.04 -10.11
C HIS A 108 1.18 -3.27 -9.49
N LEU A 109 0.04 -3.92 -9.27
CA LEU A 109 -1.10 -3.35 -8.56
C LEU A 109 -0.79 -3.14 -7.07
N PHE A 110 -0.07 -4.08 -6.44
CA PHE A 110 0.34 -3.97 -5.05
C PHE A 110 1.30 -2.80 -4.81
N ASN A 111 2.24 -2.53 -5.71
CA ASN A 111 3.11 -1.35 -5.62
C ASN A 111 2.29 -0.05 -5.60
N TRP A 112 1.35 0.08 -6.54
CA TRP A 112 0.45 1.23 -6.64
C TRP A 112 -0.46 1.36 -5.41
N ALA A 113 -1.15 0.28 -5.02
CA ALA A 113 -2.07 0.29 -3.89
C ALA A 113 -1.32 0.55 -2.58
N GLY A 114 -0.12 -0.02 -2.43
CA GLY A 114 0.70 0.25 -1.27
C GLY A 114 1.12 1.72 -1.20
N ASP A 115 1.38 2.40 -2.31
CA ASP A 115 1.78 3.81 -2.29
C ASP A 115 0.57 4.69 -1.93
N LEU A 116 -0.55 4.46 -2.62
CA LEU A 116 -1.83 5.11 -2.35
C LEU A 116 -2.27 4.93 -0.88
N LEU A 117 -2.08 3.74 -0.32
CA LEU A 117 -2.45 3.41 1.06
C LEU A 117 -1.29 3.59 2.05
N ARG A 118 -0.17 4.22 1.68
CA ARG A 118 0.96 4.49 2.60
C ARG A 118 1.45 3.23 3.34
N LEU A 119 1.55 2.11 2.63
CA LEU A 119 1.97 0.82 3.16
C LEU A 119 3.39 0.87 3.71
N GLN A 120 3.52 0.63 5.03
CA GLN A 120 4.81 0.50 5.70
C GLN A 120 4.98 -0.93 6.23
N THR A 121 6.11 -1.56 5.91
CA THR A 121 6.42 -2.96 6.28
C THR A 121 7.67 -3.09 7.15
N ARG A 122 8.44 -2.01 7.30
CA ARG A 122 9.70 -2.02 8.07
C ARG A 122 9.54 -2.12 9.58
N GLN A 123 8.45 -1.65 10.14
CA GLN A 123 8.26 -1.63 11.59
C GLN A 123 6.97 -2.34 11.96
N GLU A 124 7.06 -3.29 12.89
CA GLU A 124 5.91 -4.10 13.32
C GLU A 124 4.76 -3.23 13.86
N GLN A 125 5.11 -2.12 14.51
CA GLN A 125 4.17 -1.15 15.07
C GLN A 125 3.31 -0.42 14.03
N PHE A 126 3.65 -0.48 12.74
CA PHE A 126 2.90 0.14 11.63
C PHE A 126 1.89 -0.81 10.97
N GLY A 127 1.39 -1.80 11.73
CA GLY A 127 0.31 -2.66 11.28
C GLY A 127 0.73 -4.05 10.82
N LEU A 128 1.65 -4.70 11.52
CA LEU A 128 2.14 -6.06 11.20
C LEU A 128 1.06 -6.98 10.58
N GLY A 129 1.39 -7.59 9.43
CA GLY A 129 0.50 -8.51 8.70
C GLY A 129 -0.42 -7.85 7.67
N TRP A 130 -0.65 -6.53 7.74
CA TRP A 130 -1.57 -5.88 6.81
C TRP A 130 -1.06 -5.84 5.37
N HIS A 131 0.27 -5.84 5.17
CA HIS A 131 0.88 -6.00 3.85
C HIS A 131 0.62 -7.36 3.22
N VAL A 132 0.57 -8.42 4.04
CA VAL A 132 0.21 -9.78 3.60
C VAL A 132 -1.26 -9.82 3.22
N TRP A 133 -2.12 -9.28 4.07
CA TRP A 133 -3.56 -9.17 3.80
C TRP A 133 -3.88 -8.32 2.57
N LEU A 134 -3.20 -7.20 2.37
CA LEU A 134 -3.41 -6.33 1.21
C LEU A 134 -2.98 -7.04 -0.07
N ARG A 135 -1.79 -7.65 -0.08
CA ARG A 135 -1.31 -8.45 -1.22
C ARG A 135 -2.31 -9.55 -1.56
N LYS A 136 -2.71 -10.34 -0.56
CA LYS A 136 -3.67 -11.43 -0.73
C LYS A 136 -5.02 -10.94 -1.25
N SER A 137 -5.54 -9.83 -0.69
CA SER A 137 -6.81 -9.24 -1.12
C SER A 137 -6.76 -8.81 -2.60
N LEU A 138 -5.63 -8.25 -3.05
CA LEU A 138 -5.46 -7.85 -4.45
C LEU A 138 -5.26 -9.06 -5.39
N SER A 139 -4.48 -10.06 -5.00
CA SER A 139 -4.25 -11.27 -5.81
C SER A 139 -5.51 -12.14 -5.94
N GLU A 140 -6.30 -12.23 -4.86
CA GLU A 140 -7.63 -12.88 -4.88
C GLU A 140 -8.70 -12.02 -5.56
N ASN A 141 -8.32 -10.85 -6.09
CA ASN A 141 -9.18 -9.95 -6.83
C ASN A 141 -10.41 -9.50 -6.02
N LYS A 142 -10.21 -9.19 -4.74
CA LYS A 142 -11.25 -8.67 -3.86
C LYS A 142 -11.78 -7.35 -4.43
N PRO A 143 -13.11 -7.19 -4.56
CA PRO A 143 -13.73 -5.92 -4.95
C PRO A 143 -13.21 -4.74 -4.13
N TRP A 144 -12.93 -3.62 -4.78
CA TRP A 144 -12.33 -2.46 -4.12
C TRP A 144 -13.23 -1.89 -3.02
N ASP A 145 -14.55 -1.84 -3.22
CA ASP A 145 -15.51 -1.41 -2.21
C ASP A 145 -15.50 -2.32 -0.97
N VAL A 146 -15.38 -3.63 -1.15
CA VAL A 146 -15.27 -4.61 -0.06
C VAL A 146 -13.94 -4.44 0.67
N LEU A 147 -12.82 -4.34 -0.05
CA LEU A 147 -11.49 -4.12 0.52
C LEU A 147 -11.48 -2.85 1.38
N VAL A 148 -11.99 -1.74 0.85
CA VAL A 148 -12.05 -0.46 1.57
C VAL A 148 -13.00 -0.56 2.77
N ARG A 149 -14.15 -1.21 2.63
CA ARG A 149 -15.11 -1.37 3.73
C ARG A 149 -14.50 -2.17 4.89
N GLU A 150 -13.90 -3.32 4.60
CA GLU A 150 -13.21 -4.15 5.60
C GLU A 150 -12.10 -3.39 6.32
N MET A 151 -11.36 -2.55 5.58
CA MET A 151 -10.28 -1.74 6.14
C MET A 151 -10.79 -0.63 7.05
N LEU A 152 -11.81 0.13 6.63
CA LEU A 152 -12.37 1.24 7.40
C LEU A 152 -13.22 0.79 8.60
N SER A 153 -13.81 -0.42 8.55
CA SER A 153 -14.52 -0.98 9.71
C SER A 153 -13.70 -1.96 10.54
N SER A 154 -12.40 -2.08 10.26
CA SER A 154 -11.52 -3.06 10.92
C SER A 154 -11.39 -2.83 12.43
N THR A 155 -11.50 -3.92 13.20
CA THR A 155 -11.34 -3.94 14.67
C THR A 155 -10.64 -5.23 15.11
N GLY A 156 -10.11 -5.23 16.33
CA GLY A 156 -9.44 -6.36 16.95
C GLY A 156 -7.91 -6.31 16.82
N HIS A 157 -7.28 -7.43 17.12
CA HIS A 157 -5.83 -7.60 17.01
C HIS A 157 -5.42 -7.98 15.58
N THR A 158 -4.28 -7.50 15.08
CA THR A 158 -3.81 -7.73 13.70
C THR A 158 -3.77 -9.20 13.31
N ALA A 159 -3.39 -10.09 14.25
CA ALA A 159 -3.37 -11.54 14.02
C ALA A 159 -4.75 -12.14 13.68
N LYS A 160 -5.85 -11.49 14.08
CA LYS A 160 -7.23 -11.90 13.73
C LYS A 160 -7.78 -11.09 12.57
N ASN A 161 -7.51 -9.79 12.55
CA ASN A 161 -7.95 -8.88 11.50
C ASN A 161 -6.79 -7.97 11.07
N PRO A 162 -5.99 -8.37 10.07
CA PRO A 162 -4.80 -7.61 9.69
C PRO A 162 -5.13 -6.23 9.10
N ALA A 163 -6.35 -6.02 8.61
CA ALA A 163 -6.79 -4.75 8.00
C ALA A 163 -6.72 -3.57 8.98
N VAL A 164 -6.72 -3.82 10.30
CA VAL A 164 -6.48 -2.80 11.34
C VAL A 164 -5.15 -2.08 11.18
N GLY A 165 -4.19 -2.68 10.45
CA GLY A 165 -2.92 -2.05 10.12
C GLY A 165 -3.05 -0.67 9.46
N TYR A 166 -4.15 -0.42 8.74
CA TYR A 166 -4.46 0.89 8.15
C TYR A 166 -4.53 2.01 9.21
N TYR A 167 -5.16 1.73 10.36
CA TYR A 167 -5.23 2.66 11.50
C TYR A 167 -3.98 2.65 12.37
N LEU A 168 -3.30 1.50 12.48
CA LEU A 168 -2.10 1.37 13.32
C LEU A 168 -0.89 2.10 12.73
N ARG A 169 -0.83 2.25 11.41
CA ARG A 169 0.17 3.09 10.73
C ARG A 169 0.19 4.51 11.29
N ASP A 170 -0.99 5.13 11.43
CA ASP A 170 -1.16 6.51 11.88
C ASP A 170 -1.50 6.58 13.38
N ARG A 171 -0.79 5.80 14.21
CA ARG A 171 -1.10 5.71 15.64
C ARG A 171 -1.06 7.09 16.31
N ASN A 172 -2.17 7.44 16.98
CA ASN A 172 -2.39 8.74 17.63
C ASN A 172 -2.51 9.94 16.67
N MET A 173 -2.69 9.69 15.38
CA MET A 173 -2.87 10.69 14.33
C MET A 173 -4.20 10.45 13.61
N GLN A 174 -5.28 10.38 14.39
CA GLN A 174 -6.61 10.01 13.91
C GLN A 174 -7.18 11.01 12.90
N LEU A 175 -6.97 12.30 13.14
CA LEU A 175 -7.41 13.37 12.24
C LEU A 175 -6.65 13.32 10.90
N ASP A 176 -5.33 13.10 10.94
CA ASP A 176 -4.53 12.90 9.72
C ASP A 176 -4.96 11.65 8.95
N ASN A 177 -5.22 10.54 9.64
CA ASN A 177 -5.73 9.31 9.03
C ASN A 177 -7.07 9.56 8.32
N PHE A 178 -7.97 10.31 8.97
CA PHE A 178 -9.26 10.70 8.40
C PHE A 178 -9.09 11.60 7.16
N SER A 179 -8.26 12.65 7.23
CA SER A 179 -7.96 13.52 6.08
C SER A 179 -7.43 12.72 4.89
N ASN A 180 -6.47 11.81 5.13
CA ASN A 180 -5.94 10.92 4.10
C ASN A 180 -7.01 9.96 3.54
N THR A 181 -7.90 9.44 4.38
CA THR A 181 -9.01 8.58 3.96
C THR A 181 -9.92 9.31 2.95
N MET A 182 -10.26 10.57 3.25
CA MET A 182 -11.11 11.40 2.41
C MET A 182 -10.42 11.76 1.09
N GLN A 183 -9.13 12.08 1.10
CA GLN A 183 -8.33 12.33 -0.10
C GLN A 183 -8.21 11.08 -0.98
N VAL A 184 -7.91 9.92 -0.39
CA VAL A 184 -7.67 8.68 -1.13
C VAL A 184 -8.94 8.17 -1.80
N PHE A 185 -10.03 8.01 -1.04
CA PHE A 185 -11.23 7.32 -1.52
C PHE A 185 -12.27 8.24 -2.11
N LEU A 186 -12.36 9.48 -1.64
CA LEU A 186 -13.37 10.44 -2.07
C LEU A 186 -12.76 11.64 -2.81
N GLY A 187 -11.43 11.69 -2.96
CA GLY A 187 -10.75 12.76 -3.66
C GLY A 187 -10.98 14.11 -3.01
N ARG A 188 -11.18 14.18 -1.69
CA ARG A 188 -11.45 15.46 -1.00
C ARG A 188 -10.25 15.86 -0.15
N GLN A 189 -9.62 16.99 -0.48
CA GLN A 189 -8.46 17.54 0.27
C GLN A 189 -8.89 18.37 1.49
N ILE A 190 -9.55 17.73 2.44
CA ILE A 190 -10.24 18.42 3.54
C ILE A 190 -9.29 18.80 4.69
N GLY A 191 -8.00 18.49 4.57
CA GLY A 191 -7.04 18.56 5.66
C GLY A 191 -6.83 19.97 6.22
N CYS A 192 -6.92 21.01 5.39
CA CYS A 192 -6.81 22.40 5.87
C CYS A 192 -7.94 22.76 6.84
N ALA A 193 -9.13 22.18 6.63
CA ALA A 193 -10.31 22.36 7.49
C ALA A 193 -10.12 21.79 8.90
N GLN A 194 -9.02 21.10 9.19
CA GLN A 194 -8.69 20.66 10.54
C GLN A 194 -8.38 21.83 11.48
N CYS A 195 -7.74 22.89 10.98
CA CYS A 195 -7.25 24.00 11.81
C CYS A 195 -8.02 25.31 11.61
N HIS A 196 -8.60 25.52 10.43
CA HIS A 196 -9.38 26.71 10.07
C HIS A 196 -10.34 26.38 8.93
N ASP A 197 -11.41 27.16 8.74
CA ASP A 197 -12.27 27.06 7.56
C ASP A 197 -11.44 27.04 6.27
N HIS A 198 -11.76 26.13 5.36
CA HIS A 198 -10.95 25.87 4.18
C HIS A 198 -10.79 27.15 3.34
N PRO A 199 -9.57 27.51 2.90
CA PRO A 199 -9.32 28.82 2.29
C PRO A 199 -9.79 28.91 0.83
N PHE A 200 -10.01 27.77 0.17
CA PHE A 200 -10.30 27.67 -1.26
C PHE A 200 -11.51 26.79 -1.59
N ASP A 201 -12.23 26.31 -0.57
CA ASP A 201 -13.40 25.44 -0.71
C ASP A 201 -14.38 25.78 0.41
N ASP A 202 -15.65 25.41 0.28
CA ASP A 202 -16.74 25.86 1.15
C ASP A 202 -16.84 25.11 2.50
N TRP A 203 -15.75 24.48 2.95
CA TRP A 203 -15.75 23.55 4.08
C TRP A 203 -15.37 24.29 5.36
N SER A 204 -16.27 24.29 6.33
CA SER A 204 -15.98 24.84 7.66
C SER A 204 -15.15 23.88 8.52
N GLN A 205 -14.47 24.43 9.53
CA GLN A 205 -13.79 23.62 10.54
C GLN A 205 -14.78 22.71 11.29
N MET A 206 -15.98 23.21 11.62
CA MET A 206 -17.02 22.40 12.25
C MET A 206 -17.39 21.17 11.42
N GLU A 207 -17.59 21.34 10.12
CA GLU A 207 -17.92 20.26 9.20
C GLU A 207 -16.82 19.20 9.13
N TYR A 208 -15.56 19.61 9.10
CA TYR A 208 -14.43 18.68 9.22
C TYR A 208 -14.54 17.80 10.48
N TYR A 209 -14.78 18.41 11.65
CA TYR A 209 -14.87 17.68 12.91
C TYR A 209 -16.12 16.78 12.99
N ARG A 210 -17.26 17.21 12.44
CA ARG A 210 -18.48 16.38 12.33
C ARG A 210 -18.23 15.13 11.51
N MET A 211 -17.46 15.27 10.43
CA MET A 211 -17.13 14.13 9.58
C MET A 211 -16.09 13.21 10.23
N ALA A 212 -15.06 13.79 10.85
CA ALA A 212 -14.04 13.05 11.60
C ALA A 212 -14.62 12.30 12.81
N ALA A 213 -15.73 12.77 13.40
CA ALA A 213 -16.37 12.14 14.55
C ALA A 213 -16.94 10.73 14.27
N PHE A 214 -17.09 10.34 13.00
CA PHE A 214 -17.37 8.95 12.60
C PHE A 214 -16.18 8.01 12.82
N GLY A 215 -14.99 8.50 12.52
CA GLY A 215 -13.73 7.80 12.82
C GLY A 215 -13.38 7.85 14.30
N GLY A 216 -13.98 8.79 15.05
CA GLY A 216 -13.85 9.00 16.49
C GLY A 216 -14.20 7.77 17.34
N GLY A 217 -13.57 7.63 18.50
CA GLY A 217 -14.04 6.69 19.53
C GLY A 217 -13.42 5.30 19.50
N PHE A 218 -12.10 5.16 19.30
CA PHE A 218 -11.40 3.89 19.48
C PHE A 218 -10.16 4.01 20.38
N GLU A 219 -9.65 2.88 20.87
CA GLU A 219 -8.38 2.78 21.59
C GLU A 219 -7.45 1.75 20.96
N TYR A 220 -6.15 2.01 21.02
CA TYR A 220 -5.09 1.05 20.66
C TYR A 220 -4.86 0.03 21.78
N ARG A 221 -5.80 -0.90 21.94
CA ARG A 221 -5.77 -1.96 22.96
C ARG A 221 -6.44 -3.22 22.44
N SER A 222 -6.11 -4.37 23.03
CA SER A 222 -6.77 -5.64 22.74
C SER A 222 -7.77 -6.02 23.82
N GLU A 223 -9.01 -6.30 23.46
CA GLU A 223 -10.00 -6.86 24.40
C GLU A 223 -9.64 -8.29 24.80
N ASP A 224 -9.06 -9.07 23.89
CA ASP A 224 -8.58 -10.42 24.18
C ASP A 224 -7.53 -10.41 25.31
N ALA A 225 -6.59 -9.46 25.26
CA ALA A 225 -5.59 -9.33 26.32
C ALA A 225 -6.22 -8.97 27.67
N LYS A 226 -7.21 -8.07 27.67
CA LYS A 226 -7.93 -7.71 28.91
C LYS A 226 -8.64 -8.93 29.49
N GLU A 227 -9.28 -9.73 28.66
CA GLU A 227 -9.97 -10.94 29.10
C GLU A 227 -9.00 -11.99 29.63
N THR A 228 -7.85 -12.18 28.99
CA THR A 228 -6.78 -13.05 29.51
C THR A 228 -6.30 -12.59 30.88
N VAL A 229 -6.08 -11.28 31.07
CA VAL A 229 -5.70 -10.74 32.39
C VAL A 229 -6.79 -11.01 33.43
N ARG A 230 -8.07 -10.83 33.09
CA ARG A 230 -9.20 -11.14 33.98
C ARG A 230 -9.24 -12.62 34.36
N ARG A 231 -9.03 -13.52 33.39
CA ARG A 231 -8.95 -14.97 33.59
C ARG A 231 -7.82 -15.34 34.54
N VAL A 232 -6.60 -14.84 34.32
CA VAL A 232 -5.45 -15.13 35.21
C VAL A 232 -5.73 -14.67 36.64
N ILE A 233 -6.31 -13.47 36.80
CA ILE A 233 -6.71 -12.98 38.13
C ILE A 233 -7.76 -13.91 38.75
N ALA A 234 -8.75 -14.36 37.98
CA ALA A 234 -9.80 -15.26 38.47
C ALA A 234 -9.24 -16.63 38.90
N ASP A 235 -8.35 -17.23 38.10
CA ASP A 235 -7.76 -18.55 38.37
C ASP A 235 -6.77 -18.52 39.54
N THR A 236 -6.11 -17.37 39.76
CA THR A 236 -5.13 -17.20 40.86
C THR A 236 -5.81 -16.73 42.15
N ARG A 237 -7.11 -16.45 42.14
CA ARG A 237 -7.83 -16.11 43.38
C ARG A 237 -7.79 -17.33 44.30
N PRO A 238 -7.32 -17.18 45.55
CA PRO A 238 -7.48 -18.24 46.52
C PRO A 238 -8.98 -18.53 46.68
N GLU A 239 -9.37 -19.81 46.67
CA GLU A 239 -10.73 -20.22 47.04
C GLU A 239 -11.00 -19.69 48.46
N THR A 240 -11.63 -18.52 48.57
CA THR A 240 -12.16 -18.09 49.85
C THR A 240 -13.27 -19.07 50.18
N GLN A 241 -13.04 -19.87 51.22
CA GLN A 241 -13.99 -20.72 51.94
C GLN A 241 -15.19 -19.93 52.50
N ASP A 242 -15.77 -19.00 51.76
CA ASP A 242 -16.98 -18.29 52.17
C ASP A 242 -18.22 -18.99 51.58
N LYS A 243 -18.31 -20.31 51.83
CA LYS A 243 -19.58 -21.03 51.84
C LYS A 243 -20.33 -20.78 53.16
N ARG A 244 -20.30 -19.56 53.71
CA ARG A 244 -21.25 -19.14 54.75
C ARG A 244 -22.40 -18.39 54.11
N GLY A 245 -23.18 -19.13 53.32
CA GLY A 245 -24.60 -18.87 53.15
C GLY A 245 -25.29 -19.03 54.51
N GLY A 246 -25.21 -18.01 55.35
CA GLY A 246 -25.78 -18.00 56.68
C GLY A 246 -26.14 -16.58 57.05
N LYS A 247 -27.42 -16.34 57.31
CA LYS A 247 -28.04 -15.07 57.68
C LYS A 247 -27.25 -14.34 58.80
N GLY A 248 -26.24 -13.56 58.42
CA GLY A 248 -25.36 -12.84 59.37
C GLY A 248 -24.48 -11.74 58.76
N ALA A 249 -24.58 -11.47 57.45
CA ALA A 249 -23.68 -10.59 56.70
C ALA A 249 -23.90 -9.07 56.91
N LYS A 250 -24.56 -8.64 58.00
CA LYS A 250 -24.76 -7.21 58.31
C LYS A 250 -23.81 -6.64 59.36
N LYS A 251 -22.94 -7.44 59.99
CA LYS A 251 -22.20 -6.99 61.19
C LYS A 251 -20.72 -6.64 61.05
N ASP A 252 -20.08 -6.71 59.89
CA ASP A 252 -18.70 -6.22 59.81
C ASP A 252 -18.28 -5.65 58.44
N LYS A 253 -18.80 -4.47 58.12
CA LYS A 253 -18.42 -3.70 56.91
C LYS A 253 -16.91 -3.45 56.82
N LYS A 254 -16.19 -3.41 57.96
CA LYS A 254 -14.74 -3.17 58.00
C LYS A 254 -13.95 -4.40 57.54
N ALA A 255 -14.32 -5.60 58.01
CA ALA A 255 -13.69 -6.84 57.59
C ALA A 255 -13.94 -7.13 56.09
N LEU A 256 -15.17 -6.88 55.61
CA LEU A 256 -15.49 -7.00 54.19
C LEU A 256 -14.66 -6.04 53.33
N ARG A 257 -14.55 -4.76 53.72
CA ARG A 257 -13.70 -3.78 53.04
C ARG A 257 -12.23 -4.20 53.01
N ALA A 258 -11.68 -4.65 54.14
CA ALA A 258 -10.29 -5.10 54.21
C ALA A 258 -10.01 -6.33 53.31
N SER A 259 -10.95 -7.28 53.25
CA SER A 259 -10.88 -8.42 52.33
C SER A 259 -10.90 -7.97 50.86
N MET A 260 -11.83 -7.07 50.50
CA MET A 260 -11.92 -6.50 49.16
C MET A 260 -10.65 -5.72 48.77
N ASP A 261 -10.07 -4.96 49.70
CA ASP A 261 -8.83 -4.20 49.45
C ASP A 261 -7.63 -5.13 49.25
N ARG A 262 -7.56 -6.23 50.00
CA ARG A 262 -6.55 -7.28 49.81
C ARG A 262 -6.67 -7.93 48.43
N GLN A 263 -7.88 -8.32 48.04
CA GLN A 263 -8.16 -8.89 46.72
C GLN A 263 -7.82 -7.92 45.58
N ARG A 264 -8.13 -6.62 45.75
CA ARG A 264 -7.72 -5.58 44.79
C ARG A 264 -6.21 -5.41 44.72
N SER A 265 -5.51 -5.50 45.85
CA SER A 265 -4.05 -5.44 45.90
C SER A 265 -3.40 -6.62 45.17
N GLU A 266 -3.87 -7.84 45.43
CA GLU A 266 -3.39 -9.07 44.77
C GLU A 266 -3.67 -9.04 43.26
N ALA A 267 -4.89 -8.65 42.86
CA ALA A 267 -5.24 -8.49 41.45
C ALA A 267 -4.32 -7.48 40.74
N ARG A 268 -4.01 -6.35 41.38
CA ARG A 268 -3.05 -5.35 40.84
C ARG A 268 -1.64 -5.91 40.70
N THR A 269 -1.19 -6.71 41.67
CA THR A 269 0.12 -7.38 41.60
C THR A 269 0.17 -8.33 40.41
N ILE A 270 -0.83 -9.21 40.27
CA ILE A 270 -0.94 -10.15 39.14
C ILE A 270 -0.97 -9.38 37.82
N SER A 271 -1.84 -8.38 37.68
CA SER A 271 -1.91 -7.54 36.46
C SER A 271 -0.56 -6.93 36.13
N ARG A 272 0.18 -6.42 37.13
CA ARG A 272 1.50 -5.82 36.90
C ARG A 272 2.54 -6.85 36.47
N THR A 273 2.49 -8.07 37.02
CA THR A 273 3.40 -9.17 36.66
C THR A 273 3.20 -9.59 35.21
N ILE A 274 1.95 -9.73 34.75
CA ILE A 274 1.66 -10.19 33.39
C ILE A 274 1.51 -9.05 32.36
N ALA A 275 1.42 -7.79 32.79
CA ALA A 275 1.31 -6.65 31.89
C ALA A 275 2.40 -6.56 30.81
N PRO A 276 3.69 -6.85 31.10
CA PRO A 276 4.73 -6.92 30.08
C PRO A 276 4.37 -7.89 28.94
N LEU A 277 3.61 -8.96 29.23
CA LEU A 277 3.22 -9.92 28.20
C LEU A 277 2.33 -9.33 27.11
N PHE A 278 1.57 -8.30 27.45
CA PHE A 278 0.62 -7.68 26.55
C PHE A 278 1.04 -6.28 26.10
N GLY A 279 2.26 -5.85 26.40
CA GLY A 279 2.76 -4.52 26.07
C GLY A 279 2.74 -4.24 24.56
N ASP A 280 3.47 -5.05 23.79
CA ASP A 280 3.51 -4.93 22.32
C ASP A 280 2.27 -5.54 21.66
N PHE A 281 1.68 -6.55 22.28
CA PHE A 281 0.40 -7.12 21.85
C PHE A 281 -0.72 -6.08 21.76
N ASN A 282 -0.89 -5.25 22.80
CA ASN A 282 -1.91 -4.20 22.81
C ASN A 282 -1.68 -3.13 21.75
N LYS A 283 -0.42 -2.87 21.37
CA LYS A 283 -0.10 -1.90 20.32
C LYS A 283 -0.59 -2.37 18.95
N ASN A 284 -0.71 -3.69 18.75
CA ASN A 284 -1.17 -4.30 17.50
C ASN A 284 -2.67 -4.62 17.52
N ALA A 285 -3.45 -3.86 18.30
CA ALA A 285 -4.88 -4.01 18.34
C ALA A 285 -5.59 -2.66 18.39
N LEU A 286 -6.82 -2.65 17.90
CA LEU A 286 -7.72 -1.50 17.92
C LEU A 286 -9.12 -1.96 18.31
N ILE A 287 -9.75 -1.29 19.26
CA ILE A 287 -11.12 -1.57 19.68
C ILE A 287 -11.94 -0.28 19.73
N ASP A 288 -13.22 -0.37 19.38
CA ASP A 288 -14.18 0.71 19.59
C ASP A 288 -14.39 0.96 21.08
N ASP A 289 -14.45 2.23 21.44
CA ASP A 289 -14.69 2.74 22.78
C ASP A 289 -15.79 3.81 22.73
N PRO A 290 -17.06 3.42 22.96
CA PRO A 290 -18.21 4.31 22.98
C PRO A 290 -18.10 5.46 23.99
N ALA A 291 -17.24 5.35 25.00
CA ALA A 291 -17.02 6.41 25.98
C ALA A 291 -16.16 7.55 25.42
N LYS A 292 -15.38 7.29 24.37
CA LYS A 292 -14.58 8.30 23.69
C LYS A 292 -15.40 9.05 22.65
N SER A 293 -15.18 10.35 22.58
CA SER A 293 -15.77 11.21 21.56
C SER A 293 -14.77 12.27 21.12
N LEU A 294 -14.94 12.73 19.88
CA LEU A 294 -14.16 13.81 19.33
C LEU A 294 -14.66 15.15 19.90
N HIS A 295 -13.72 16.02 20.23
CA HIS A 295 -14.01 17.36 20.74
C HIS A 295 -13.30 18.40 19.86
N LEU A 296 -13.87 19.60 19.79
CA LEU A 296 -13.23 20.75 19.16
C LEU A 296 -11.94 21.11 19.89
N PRO A 297 -10.93 21.66 19.18
CA PRO A 297 -9.66 22.02 19.78
C PRO A 297 -9.82 23.20 20.74
N GLU A 298 -8.88 23.35 21.68
CA GLU A 298 -8.92 24.42 22.69
C GLU A 298 -8.79 25.82 22.09
N ASP A 299 -8.25 25.92 20.87
CA ASP A 299 -8.07 27.15 20.13
C ASP A 299 -9.17 27.40 19.08
N TYR A 300 -10.31 26.67 19.12
CA TYR A 300 -11.43 26.87 18.21
C TYR A 300 -12.02 28.30 18.29
N GLN A 301 -12.17 28.98 17.15
CA GLN A 301 -12.47 30.43 17.12
C GLN A 301 -13.82 30.78 16.48
N TYR A 302 -14.53 29.80 15.92
CA TYR A 302 -15.77 30.03 15.16
C TYR A 302 -17.01 30.06 16.06
N LYS A 303 -18.06 30.75 15.62
CA LYS A 303 -19.28 31.02 16.43
C LYS A 303 -20.22 29.83 16.56
N ASP A 304 -20.02 28.79 15.75
CA ASP A 304 -20.86 27.60 15.64
C ASP A 304 -20.45 26.48 16.63
N GLY A 305 -19.42 26.70 17.45
CA GLY A 305 -19.00 25.80 18.51
C GLY A 305 -18.16 26.48 19.58
N ALA A 306 -18.03 25.85 20.75
CA ALA A 306 -17.14 26.29 21.82
C ALA A 306 -15.86 25.43 21.87
N PRO A 307 -14.70 25.99 22.27
CA PRO A 307 -13.51 25.21 22.56
C PRO A 307 -13.80 24.01 23.49
N GLY A 308 -13.26 22.84 23.14
CA GLY A 308 -13.49 21.61 23.90
C GLY A 308 -14.91 21.04 23.82
N GLN A 309 -15.80 21.59 22.99
CA GLN A 309 -17.15 21.05 22.81
C GLN A 309 -17.10 19.67 22.13
N LYS A 310 -17.89 18.72 22.65
CA LYS A 310 -18.11 17.42 22.00
C LYS A 310 -18.80 17.60 20.65
N VAL A 311 -18.32 16.88 19.64
CA VAL A 311 -18.85 16.93 18.27
C VAL A 311 -19.62 15.64 17.94
N ASP A 312 -20.80 15.81 17.36
CA ASP A 312 -21.62 14.71 16.86
C ASP A 312 -21.28 14.37 15.41
N ALA A 313 -21.44 13.09 15.06
CA ALA A 313 -21.08 12.57 13.75
C ALA A 313 -22.17 12.90 12.70
N GLU A 314 -21.77 13.60 11.63
CA GLU A 314 -22.66 14.00 10.54
C GLU A 314 -21.93 14.02 9.20
N THR A 315 -22.51 13.42 8.16
CA THR A 315 -21.94 13.40 6.81
C THR A 315 -22.17 14.70 6.06
N LEU A 316 -21.15 15.17 5.34
CA LEU A 316 -21.20 16.49 4.69
C LEU A 316 -21.89 16.48 3.32
N PHE A 317 -21.80 15.38 2.59
CA PHE A 317 -22.34 15.27 1.24
C PHE A 317 -22.92 13.87 0.98
N GLY A 318 -23.59 13.72 -0.16
CA GLY A 318 -24.27 12.47 -0.51
C GLY A 318 -25.37 12.14 0.49
N VAL A 319 -25.52 10.84 0.81
CA VAL A 319 -26.53 10.37 1.77
C VAL A 319 -26.21 10.89 3.17
N GLN A 320 -27.16 11.62 3.76
CA GLN A 320 -27.03 12.24 5.06
C GLN A 320 -27.17 11.22 6.20
N LEU A 321 -26.09 10.93 6.91
CA LEU A 321 -26.07 10.14 8.14
C LEU A 321 -25.92 11.07 9.35
N LYS A 322 -26.84 10.95 10.32
CA LYS A 322 -26.84 11.66 11.61
C LYS A 322 -27.23 10.70 12.73
N ASP A 323 -26.96 11.09 13.98
CA ASP A 323 -27.38 10.36 15.19
C ASP A 323 -26.94 8.88 15.24
N VAL A 324 -25.80 8.57 14.61
CA VAL A 324 -25.27 7.21 14.58
C VAL A 324 -24.71 6.83 15.96
N PRO A 325 -25.18 5.71 16.57
CA PRO A 325 -24.68 5.25 17.86
C PRO A 325 -23.16 5.07 17.85
N PRO A 326 -22.42 5.49 18.91
CA PRO A 326 -20.97 5.45 18.93
C PRO A 326 -20.35 4.10 18.51
N GLU A 327 -20.94 3.00 18.95
CA GLU A 327 -20.51 1.63 18.64
C GLU A 327 -20.70 1.21 17.18
N GLN A 328 -21.45 1.99 16.38
CA GLN A 328 -21.72 1.71 14.97
C GLN A 328 -21.05 2.69 14.01
N ARG A 329 -20.40 3.75 14.52
CA ARG A 329 -19.94 4.88 13.70
C ARG A 329 -18.96 4.48 12.60
N ARG A 330 -17.92 3.70 12.92
CA ARG A 330 -16.92 3.29 11.91
C ARG A 330 -17.50 2.37 10.84
N GLU A 331 -18.35 1.42 11.23
CA GLU A 331 -19.05 0.55 10.28
C GLU A 331 -20.02 1.34 9.39
N ALA A 332 -20.76 2.30 9.96
CA ALA A 332 -21.63 3.19 9.19
C ALA A 332 -20.84 4.07 8.21
N PHE A 333 -19.70 4.61 8.64
CA PHE A 333 -18.80 5.39 7.80
C PHE A 333 -18.19 4.56 6.68
N ALA A 334 -17.70 3.34 6.97
CA ALA A 334 -17.18 2.44 5.96
C ALA A 334 -18.23 2.12 4.89
N LYS A 335 -19.49 1.88 5.29
CA LYS A 335 -20.62 1.68 4.37
C LYS A 335 -20.92 2.92 3.54
N TRP A 336 -20.89 4.10 4.15
CA TRP A 336 -21.14 5.36 3.46
C TRP A 336 -20.04 5.73 2.46
N VAL A 337 -18.77 5.55 2.81
CA VAL A 337 -17.63 5.79 1.90
C VAL A 337 -17.74 4.87 0.69
N THR A 338 -18.07 3.59 0.90
CA THR A 338 -18.06 2.56 -0.14
C THR A 338 -19.41 2.35 -0.83
N SER A 339 -20.40 3.21 -0.55
CA SER A 339 -21.73 3.11 -1.15
C SER A 339 -21.66 3.49 -2.64
N PRO A 340 -22.34 2.75 -3.53
CA PRO A 340 -22.45 3.12 -4.94
C PRO A 340 -23.27 4.41 -5.16
N GLU A 341 -24.03 4.85 -4.15
CA GLU A 341 -24.72 6.15 -4.10
C GLU A 341 -23.79 7.28 -3.63
N ASN A 342 -22.58 6.99 -3.16
CA ASN A 342 -21.60 8.01 -2.83
C ASN A 342 -21.17 8.74 -4.12
N PRO A 343 -21.25 10.09 -4.16
CA PRO A 343 -21.02 10.86 -5.39
C PRO A 343 -19.57 10.84 -5.89
N PHE A 344 -18.60 10.42 -5.07
CA PHE A 344 -17.16 10.48 -5.39
C PHE A 344 -16.48 9.12 -5.43
N PHE A 345 -16.86 8.17 -4.56
CA PHE A 345 -16.12 6.91 -4.41
C PHE A 345 -15.82 6.20 -5.74
N THR A 346 -16.85 5.98 -6.55
CA THR A 346 -16.70 5.31 -7.86
C THR A 346 -15.92 6.16 -8.87
N LYS A 347 -16.18 7.47 -8.93
CA LYS A 347 -15.52 8.39 -9.89
C LYS A 347 -14.03 8.50 -9.61
N VAL A 348 -13.67 8.63 -8.35
CA VAL A 348 -12.29 8.80 -7.89
C VAL A 348 -11.47 7.56 -8.24
N ILE A 349 -11.94 6.35 -7.91
CA ILE A 349 -11.20 5.14 -8.25
C ILE A 349 -11.10 4.93 -9.76
N ALA A 350 -12.17 5.20 -10.52
CA ALA A 350 -12.16 5.12 -11.98
C ALA A 350 -11.14 6.11 -12.59
N ASN A 351 -11.12 7.36 -12.13
CA ASN A 351 -10.19 8.39 -12.59
C ASN A 351 -8.74 8.09 -12.20
N ARG A 352 -8.49 7.53 -11.00
CA ARG A 352 -7.14 7.12 -10.57
C ARG A 352 -6.60 5.98 -11.43
N LEU A 353 -7.41 4.98 -11.76
CA LEU A 353 -7.01 3.90 -12.66
C LEU A 353 -6.82 4.37 -14.10
N TRP A 354 -7.65 5.32 -14.55
CA TRP A 354 -7.46 6.02 -15.82
C TRP A 354 -6.10 6.74 -15.87
N ALA A 355 -5.82 7.59 -14.88
CA ALA A 355 -4.56 8.33 -14.78
C ALA A 355 -3.35 7.40 -14.69
N ARG A 356 -3.46 6.29 -13.94
CA ARG A 356 -2.42 5.26 -13.90
C ARG A 356 -2.14 4.64 -15.28
N THR A 357 -3.17 4.46 -16.10
CA THR A 357 -3.09 3.79 -17.41
C THR A 357 -2.62 4.71 -18.54
N PHE A 358 -3.08 5.97 -18.52
CA PHE A 358 -2.86 6.92 -19.62
C PHE A 358 -2.00 8.12 -19.23
N GLY A 359 -1.52 8.20 -17.98
CA GLY A 359 -0.59 9.21 -17.49
C GLY A 359 -1.21 10.55 -17.05
N HIS A 360 -2.50 10.78 -17.27
CA HIS A 360 -3.23 11.96 -16.79
C HIS A 360 -4.69 11.62 -16.50
N GLY A 361 -5.29 12.27 -15.50
CA GLY A 361 -6.69 12.07 -15.13
C GLY A 361 -7.67 12.67 -16.15
N LEU A 362 -8.89 12.17 -16.20
CA LEU A 362 -10.01 12.89 -16.82
C LEU A 362 -10.41 14.13 -16.00
N HIS A 363 -10.17 14.05 -14.69
CA HIS A 363 -10.13 15.15 -13.76
C HIS A 363 -8.72 15.22 -13.14
N ASP A 364 -8.12 16.40 -13.11
CA ASP A 364 -6.80 16.65 -12.54
C ASP A 364 -6.81 17.97 -11.74
N PRO A 365 -6.39 18.00 -10.47
CA PRO A 365 -5.75 16.92 -9.70
C PRO A 365 -6.65 15.69 -9.46
N ILE A 366 -6.03 14.50 -9.42
CA ILE A 366 -6.76 13.23 -9.30
C ILE A 366 -7.43 13.03 -7.94
N ASP A 367 -7.02 13.83 -6.94
CA ASP A 367 -7.37 13.72 -5.53
C ASP A 367 -7.95 15.01 -4.95
N ASP A 368 -8.30 15.98 -5.80
CA ASP A 368 -8.90 17.27 -5.43
C ASP A 368 -10.21 17.51 -6.20
N TRP A 369 -11.25 16.82 -5.78
CA TRP A 369 -12.60 16.88 -6.34
C TRP A 369 -13.43 17.88 -5.57
N THR A 370 -14.11 18.76 -6.29
CA THR A 370 -15.07 19.73 -5.77
C THR A 370 -16.44 19.50 -6.40
N ASP A 371 -17.49 20.12 -5.87
CA ASP A 371 -18.80 20.08 -6.50
C ASP A 371 -18.82 20.84 -7.85
N SER A 372 -17.83 21.73 -8.05
CA SER A 372 -17.56 22.46 -9.29
C SER A 372 -16.60 21.75 -10.26
N SER A 373 -16.11 20.56 -9.93
CA SER A 373 -15.20 19.79 -10.80
C SER A 373 -15.82 19.53 -12.17
N ASN A 374 -15.16 20.04 -13.23
CA ASN A 374 -15.63 19.92 -14.60
C ASN A 374 -14.63 19.12 -15.46
N PRO A 375 -14.80 17.79 -15.59
CA PRO A 375 -13.89 16.95 -16.37
C PRO A 375 -13.97 17.29 -17.86
N ALA A 376 -12.86 17.16 -18.59
CA ALA A 376 -12.82 17.44 -20.02
C ALA A 376 -13.69 16.49 -20.85
N HIS A 377 -13.89 15.26 -20.35
CA HIS A 377 -14.68 14.21 -20.99
C HIS A 377 -15.79 13.72 -20.05
N PRO A 378 -16.87 14.50 -19.84
CA PRO A 378 -17.91 14.19 -18.86
C PRO A 378 -18.66 12.89 -19.20
N GLU A 379 -18.93 12.63 -20.49
CA GLU A 379 -19.60 11.38 -20.91
C GLU A 379 -18.70 10.15 -20.74
N VAL A 380 -17.39 10.30 -20.95
CA VAL A 380 -16.42 9.22 -20.68
C VAL A 380 -16.40 8.91 -19.19
N LEU A 381 -16.27 9.93 -18.33
CA LEU A 381 -16.26 9.73 -16.88
C LEU A 381 -17.55 9.05 -16.40
N ALA A 382 -18.72 9.50 -16.88
CA ALA A 382 -20.00 8.88 -16.55
C ALA A 382 -20.06 7.40 -16.98
N PHE A 383 -19.54 7.08 -18.17
CA PHE A 383 -19.48 5.70 -18.64
C PHE A 383 -18.49 4.84 -17.81
N LEU A 384 -17.35 5.40 -17.41
CA LEU A 384 -16.41 4.70 -16.52
C LEU A 384 -17.03 4.42 -15.15
N GLU A 385 -17.83 5.34 -14.61
CA GLU A 385 -18.55 5.13 -13.36
C GLU A 385 -19.53 3.95 -13.45
N VAL A 386 -20.33 3.92 -14.52
CA VAL A 386 -21.25 2.79 -14.80
C VAL A 386 -20.47 1.50 -14.98
N THR A 387 -19.34 1.55 -15.70
CA THR A 387 -18.49 0.37 -15.95
C THR A 387 -17.91 -0.18 -14.66
N MET A 388 -17.36 0.68 -13.79
CA MET A 388 -16.79 0.27 -12.49
C MET A 388 -17.83 -0.40 -11.60
N LYS A 389 -19.05 0.15 -11.54
CA LYS A 389 -20.19 -0.46 -10.84
C LYS A 389 -20.59 -1.80 -11.46
N ALA A 390 -20.63 -1.89 -12.79
CA ALA A 390 -21.04 -3.09 -13.51
C ALA A 390 -20.06 -4.26 -13.40
N VAL A 391 -18.78 -3.98 -13.15
CA VAL A 391 -17.76 -5.01 -12.85
C VAL A 391 -17.64 -5.27 -11.34
N ASP A 392 -18.59 -4.80 -10.52
CA ASP A 392 -18.59 -4.97 -9.07
C ASP A 392 -17.26 -4.55 -8.42
N TYR A 393 -16.72 -3.39 -8.82
CA TYR A 393 -15.46 -2.85 -8.31
C TYR A 393 -14.23 -3.76 -8.48
N ASP A 394 -14.27 -4.67 -9.47
CA ASP A 394 -13.13 -5.48 -9.91
C ASP A 394 -12.10 -4.61 -10.66
N LEU A 395 -11.02 -4.25 -9.96
CA LEU A 395 -9.95 -3.41 -10.50
C LEU A 395 -9.25 -4.06 -11.70
N ARG A 396 -9.17 -5.39 -11.76
CA ARG A 396 -8.50 -6.12 -12.84
C ARG A 396 -9.34 -6.07 -14.11
N GLN A 397 -10.64 -6.33 -14.04
CA GLN A 397 -11.53 -6.22 -15.18
C GLN A 397 -11.63 -4.78 -15.68
N PHE A 398 -11.70 -3.80 -14.77
CA PHE A 398 -11.71 -2.39 -15.16
C PHE A 398 -10.42 -2.00 -15.89
N CYS A 399 -9.25 -2.31 -15.33
CA CYS A 399 -7.96 -2.07 -15.99
C CYS A 399 -7.87 -2.80 -17.34
N ARG A 400 -8.33 -4.05 -17.42
CA ARG A 400 -8.38 -4.83 -18.68
C ARG A 400 -9.15 -4.08 -19.78
N ILE A 401 -10.30 -3.48 -19.45
CA ILE A 401 -11.07 -2.66 -20.41
C ILE A 401 -10.22 -1.48 -20.90
N LEU A 402 -9.55 -0.76 -20.00
CA LEU A 402 -8.71 0.39 -20.37
C LEU A 402 -7.56 -0.02 -21.31
N PHE A 403 -6.88 -1.13 -21.01
CA PHE A 403 -5.78 -1.64 -21.84
C PHE A 403 -6.21 -2.16 -23.22
N LEU A 404 -7.50 -2.51 -23.38
CA LEU A 404 -8.06 -2.95 -24.67
C LEU A 404 -8.51 -1.80 -25.57
N THR A 405 -8.49 -0.55 -25.09
CA THR A 405 -8.89 0.63 -25.89
C THR A 405 -7.96 0.85 -27.08
N ASN A 406 -8.47 1.51 -28.12
CA ASN A 406 -7.62 2.07 -29.17
C ASN A 406 -6.75 3.19 -28.62
N LEU A 407 -7.20 3.94 -27.61
CA LEU A 407 -6.41 4.93 -26.89
C LEU A 407 -5.09 4.34 -26.38
N PHE A 408 -5.12 3.17 -25.73
CA PHE A 408 -3.91 2.47 -25.24
C PHE A 408 -2.98 2.01 -26.37
N GLN A 409 -3.41 2.07 -27.63
CA GLN A 409 -2.63 1.72 -28.82
C GLN A 409 -2.22 2.94 -29.65
N ARG A 410 -2.50 4.16 -29.16
CA ARG A 410 -2.11 5.41 -29.82
C ARG A 410 -0.74 5.89 -29.37
N GLU A 411 -0.05 6.66 -30.20
CA GLU A 411 1.15 7.40 -29.83
C GLU A 411 0.83 8.37 -28.69
N CYS A 412 1.81 8.64 -27.82
CA CYS A 412 1.62 9.66 -26.80
C CYS A 412 1.29 11.03 -27.40
N ASP A 413 0.41 11.77 -26.74
CA ASP A 413 0.24 13.20 -27.00
C ASP A 413 1.39 13.95 -26.31
N PRO A 414 2.23 14.71 -27.03
CA PRO A 414 3.30 15.49 -26.43
C PRO A 414 2.81 16.73 -25.66
N THR A 415 1.51 17.01 -25.68
CA THR A 415 0.92 18.15 -24.98
C THR A 415 0.90 17.89 -23.48
N GLU A 416 1.62 18.73 -22.71
CA GLU A 416 1.55 18.72 -21.25
C GLU A 416 0.30 19.50 -20.78
N PRO A 417 -0.67 18.85 -20.13
CA PRO A 417 -1.85 19.53 -19.61
C PRO A 417 -1.47 20.44 -18.43
N GLN A 418 -2.08 21.63 -18.35
CA GLN A 418 -1.95 22.47 -17.16
C GLN A 418 -2.87 21.93 -16.05
N PRO A 419 -2.37 21.75 -14.80
CA PRO A 419 -3.20 21.33 -13.68
C PRO A 419 -4.45 22.19 -13.52
N GLY A 420 -5.60 21.57 -13.26
CA GLY A 420 -6.88 22.25 -13.09
C GLY A 420 -7.53 22.75 -14.40
N THR A 421 -6.91 22.55 -15.57
CA THR A 421 -7.50 22.93 -16.86
C THR A 421 -8.05 21.70 -17.60
N PRO A 422 -9.24 21.78 -18.23
CA PRO A 422 -9.75 20.69 -19.04
C PRO A 422 -8.80 20.36 -20.21
N HIS A 423 -8.33 19.11 -20.28
CA HIS A 423 -7.48 18.61 -21.34
C HIS A 423 -8.19 17.53 -22.16
N LEU A 424 -8.34 17.76 -23.47
CA LEU A 424 -8.93 16.78 -24.38
C LEU A 424 -7.89 15.72 -24.78
N VAL A 425 -8.15 14.48 -24.40
CA VAL A 425 -7.28 13.32 -24.58
C VAL A 425 -7.25 12.86 -26.03
N ARG A 426 -6.12 13.07 -26.72
CA ARG A 426 -5.89 12.59 -28.10
C ARG A 426 -5.09 11.30 -28.18
N GLY A 427 -4.30 11.04 -27.13
CA GLY A 427 -3.41 9.91 -26.93
C GLY A 427 -3.03 9.84 -25.43
N PRO A 428 -2.39 8.76 -24.98
CA PRO A 428 -1.83 8.72 -23.63
C PRO A 428 -0.78 9.82 -23.43
N ALA A 429 -0.52 10.25 -22.21
CA ALA A 429 0.61 11.10 -21.89
C ALA A 429 1.93 10.31 -21.96
N LEU A 430 3.03 10.98 -22.29
CA LEU A 430 4.36 10.39 -22.20
C LEU A 430 4.73 10.19 -20.74
N GLN A 431 4.86 8.93 -20.29
CA GLN A 431 5.14 8.62 -18.89
C GLN A 431 6.60 8.25 -18.69
N ARG A 432 7.25 8.75 -17.64
CA ARG A 432 8.54 8.20 -17.21
C ARG A 432 8.31 6.92 -16.41
N MET A 433 9.18 5.93 -16.55
CA MET A 433 9.13 4.72 -15.72
C MET A 433 9.28 5.08 -14.23
N SER A 434 8.43 4.49 -13.40
CA SER A 434 8.57 4.50 -11.94
C SER A 434 9.84 3.79 -11.48
N ALA A 435 10.29 4.09 -10.27
CA ALA A 435 11.46 3.46 -9.67
C ALA A 435 11.31 1.93 -9.59
N GLU A 436 10.11 1.45 -9.27
CA GLU A 436 9.77 0.02 -9.24
C GLU A 436 9.83 -0.61 -10.64
N GLN A 437 9.34 0.08 -11.68
CA GLN A 437 9.45 -0.40 -13.06
C GLN A 437 10.90 -0.49 -13.54
N ILE A 438 11.74 0.47 -13.17
CA ILE A 438 13.17 0.45 -13.50
C ILE A 438 13.83 -0.74 -12.80
N HIS A 439 13.63 -0.87 -11.49
CA HIS A 439 14.16 -2.00 -10.71
C HIS A 439 13.76 -3.35 -11.30
N ASP A 440 12.47 -3.56 -11.55
CA ASP A 440 11.97 -4.84 -12.04
C ASP A 440 12.45 -5.14 -13.47
N SER A 441 12.65 -4.09 -14.28
CA SER A 441 13.27 -4.24 -15.60
C SER A 441 14.75 -4.60 -15.50
N MET A 442 15.50 -4.01 -14.55
CA MET A 442 16.89 -4.39 -14.30
C MET A 442 17.00 -5.84 -13.81
N VAL A 443 16.04 -6.31 -13.01
CA VAL A 443 15.97 -7.72 -12.57
C VAL A 443 15.83 -8.66 -13.78
N VAL A 444 14.98 -8.33 -14.76
CA VAL A 444 14.87 -9.10 -16.04
C VAL A 444 16.18 -9.07 -16.82
N LEU A 445 16.81 -7.91 -16.99
CA LEU A 445 18.07 -7.82 -17.75
C LEU A 445 19.21 -8.60 -17.09
N THR A 446 19.23 -8.67 -15.77
CA THR A 446 20.30 -9.33 -15.02
C THR A 446 20.07 -10.83 -14.84
N HIS A 447 18.82 -11.31 -14.81
CA HIS A 447 18.48 -12.71 -14.50
C HIS A 447 17.76 -13.44 -15.63
N GLY A 448 17.34 -12.75 -16.69
CA GLY A 448 16.57 -13.32 -17.79
C GLY A 448 15.10 -13.52 -17.40
N GLU A 449 14.61 -14.75 -17.57
CA GLU A 449 13.25 -15.12 -17.17
C GLU A 449 13.12 -15.07 -15.64
N ILE A 450 12.15 -14.29 -15.14
CA ILE A 450 11.88 -14.20 -13.69
C ILE A 450 10.50 -14.73 -13.35
N ASN A 451 10.38 -15.27 -12.14
CA ASN A 451 9.08 -15.66 -11.60
C ASN A 451 8.41 -14.42 -10.98
N ASP A 452 7.29 -14.00 -11.56
CA ASP A 452 6.51 -12.87 -11.08
C ASP A 452 5.65 -13.22 -9.84
N SER A 453 5.63 -14.48 -9.41
CA SER A 453 4.91 -14.91 -8.22
C SER A 453 5.52 -14.31 -6.95
N PRO A 454 4.71 -13.93 -5.94
CA PRO A 454 5.20 -13.40 -4.68
C PRO A 454 6.15 -14.36 -3.95
N LEU A 455 7.05 -13.81 -3.13
CA LEU A 455 7.90 -14.63 -2.27
C LEU A 455 7.09 -15.08 -1.04
N ASP A 456 7.16 -16.38 -0.75
CA ASP A 456 6.51 -17.00 0.42
C ASP A 456 7.06 -16.51 1.77
N THR A 457 8.22 -15.85 1.75
CA THR A 457 8.95 -15.44 2.97
C THR A 457 8.12 -14.55 3.90
N ASN A 458 7.38 -13.58 3.38
CA ASN A 458 6.57 -12.68 4.20
C ASN A 458 5.32 -13.38 4.77
N GLU A 459 4.71 -14.26 3.98
CA GLU A 459 3.56 -15.07 4.39
C GLU A 459 3.95 -16.08 5.47
N SER A 460 5.04 -16.82 5.27
CA SER A 460 5.57 -17.79 6.23
C SER A 460 5.94 -17.15 7.57
N ARG A 461 6.53 -15.95 7.51
CA ARG A 461 6.81 -15.15 8.70
C ARG A 461 5.48 -14.82 9.39
N TRP A 462 4.51 -14.26 8.65
CA TRP A 462 3.22 -13.86 9.19
C TRP A 462 2.46 -15.02 9.84
N GLU A 463 2.45 -16.20 9.21
CA GLU A 463 1.90 -17.43 9.79
C GLU A 463 2.54 -17.75 11.14
N SER A 464 3.87 -17.71 11.22
CA SER A 464 4.61 -17.94 12.47
C SER A 464 4.19 -16.95 13.56
N TYR A 465 4.00 -15.67 13.23
CA TYR A 465 3.50 -14.67 14.17
C TYR A 465 2.08 -14.99 14.68
N THR A 466 1.16 -15.32 13.77
CA THR A 466 -0.23 -15.63 14.15
C THR A 466 -0.33 -16.86 15.05
N GLN A 467 0.48 -17.90 14.79
CA GLN A 467 0.58 -19.09 15.64
C GLN A 467 1.10 -18.75 17.04
N SER A 468 2.04 -17.82 17.13
CA SER A 468 2.64 -17.39 18.38
C SER A 468 1.66 -16.59 19.24
N VAL A 469 0.88 -15.71 18.60
CA VAL A 469 -0.26 -15.04 19.23
C VAL A 469 -1.28 -16.08 19.73
N ALA A 470 -1.63 -17.07 18.91
CA ALA A 470 -2.56 -18.12 19.32
C ALA A 470 -2.06 -18.92 20.53
N LYS A 471 -0.76 -19.23 20.56
CA LYS A 471 -0.10 -19.91 21.70
C LYS A 471 -0.14 -19.06 22.97
N LEU A 472 0.20 -17.77 22.89
CA LEU A 472 0.15 -16.87 24.03
C LEU A 472 -1.28 -16.77 24.60
N MET A 473 -2.28 -16.66 23.72
CA MET A 473 -3.68 -16.49 24.10
C MET A 473 -4.32 -17.78 24.66
N SER A 474 -3.80 -18.94 24.27
CA SER A 474 -4.27 -20.25 24.74
C SER A 474 -3.49 -20.79 25.94
N ALA A 475 -2.37 -20.15 26.33
CA ALA A 475 -1.58 -20.54 27.50
C ALA A 475 -2.43 -20.50 28.78
N ASP A 476 -2.15 -21.41 29.71
CA ASP A 476 -2.82 -21.46 31.00
C ASP A 476 -2.35 -20.32 31.92
N SER A 477 -3.10 -20.08 32.99
CA SER A 477 -2.82 -18.97 33.90
C SER A 477 -1.51 -19.12 34.67
N ARG A 478 -1.01 -20.35 34.88
CA ARG A 478 0.25 -20.61 35.59
C ARG A 478 1.44 -20.29 34.68
N ASP A 479 1.39 -20.76 33.43
CA ASP A 479 2.41 -20.48 32.42
C ASP A 479 2.52 -18.98 32.15
N LEU A 480 1.37 -18.28 32.07
CA LEU A 480 1.34 -16.83 31.91
C LEU A 480 1.96 -16.09 33.10
N LEU A 481 1.80 -16.58 34.33
CA LEU A 481 2.47 -15.99 35.49
C LEU A 481 3.98 -16.16 35.43
N VAL A 482 4.46 -17.37 35.10
CA VAL A 482 5.90 -17.65 34.97
C VAL A 482 6.54 -16.81 33.86
N LEU A 483 5.88 -16.74 32.70
CA LEU A 483 6.31 -15.91 31.59
C LEU A 483 6.29 -14.43 31.99
N GLY A 484 5.25 -13.97 32.69
CA GLY A 484 5.11 -12.60 33.15
C GLY A 484 6.21 -12.18 34.13
N GLU A 485 6.57 -13.06 35.07
CA GLU A 485 7.69 -12.82 35.99
C GLU A 485 9.02 -12.66 35.25
N SER A 486 9.30 -13.56 34.30
CA SER A 486 10.50 -13.48 33.46
C SER A 486 10.53 -12.19 32.63
N ALA A 487 9.42 -11.86 31.96
CA ALA A 487 9.29 -10.65 31.15
C ALA A 487 9.39 -9.38 32.01
N SER A 488 8.82 -9.37 33.22
CA SER A 488 8.93 -8.26 34.16
C SER A 488 10.36 -8.03 34.65
N GLN A 489 11.13 -9.09 34.87
CA GLN A 489 12.55 -8.99 35.22
C GLN A 489 13.37 -8.44 34.04
N ALA A 490 13.12 -8.96 32.84
CA ALA A 490 13.77 -8.49 31.62
C ALA A 490 13.43 -7.02 31.31
N GLU A 491 12.19 -6.59 31.53
CA GLU A 491 11.76 -5.20 31.35
C GLU A 491 12.45 -4.25 32.35
N ALA A 492 12.66 -4.69 33.59
CA ALA A 492 13.43 -3.92 34.57
C ALA A 492 14.91 -3.76 34.12
N ALA A 493 15.53 -4.86 33.66
CA ALA A 493 16.88 -4.83 33.11
C ALA A 493 16.98 -3.98 31.83
N TYR A 494 15.96 -4.00 30.97
CA TYR A 494 15.85 -3.16 29.79
C TYR A 494 15.82 -1.67 30.15
N ARG A 495 15.03 -1.27 31.17
CA ARG A 495 14.97 0.13 31.63
C ARG A 495 16.30 0.64 32.17
N GLU A 496 17.02 -0.21 32.89
CA GLU A 496 18.37 0.11 33.37
C GLU A 496 19.35 0.28 32.20
N ALA A 497 19.39 -0.69 31.27
CA ALA A 497 20.24 -0.63 30.08
C ALA A 497 19.92 0.57 29.18
N ARG A 498 18.64 0.94 29.01
CA ARG A 498 18.23 2.13 28.26
C ARG A 498 18.72 3.42 28.92
N THR A 499 18.75 3.47 30.25
CA THR A 499 19.29 4.62 31.00
C THR A 499 20.79 4.75 30.77
N GLU A 500 21.52 3.64 30.77
CA GLU A 500 22.93 3.55 30.41
C GLU A 500 23.19 4.05 28.97
N THR A 501 22.44 3.56 27.97
CA THR A 501 22.53 4.01 26.57
C THR A 501 22.28 5.51 26.44
N ARG A 502 21.22 6.05 27.07
CA ARG A 502 20.91 7.48 27.03
C ARG A 502 22.01 8.33 27.65
N ALA A 503 22.60 7.89 28.76
CA ALA A 503 23.72 8.57 29.39
C ALA A 503 24.95 8.61 28.48
N LEU A 504 25.29 7.50 27.81
CA LEU A 504 26.38 7.44 26.84
C LEU A 504 26.10 8.30 25.60
N GLN A 505 24.88 8.30 25.08
CA GLN A 505 24.50 9.12 23.93
C GLN A 505 24.60 10.62 24.23
N ALA A 506 24.22 11.05 25.44
CA ALA A 506 24.43 12.42 25.91
C ALA A 506 25.92 12.79 26.02
N LYS A 507 26.80 11.83 26.33
CA LYS A 507 28.25 12.05 26.35
C LYS A 507 28.85 12.17 24.95
N VAL A 508 28.33 11.47 23.94
CA VAL A 508 28.79 11.61 22.54
C VAL A 508 28.68 13.06 22.06
N ALA A 509 27.58 13.74 22.39
CA ALA A 509 27.34 15.14 22.02
C ALA A 509 28.30 16.12 22.72
N LYS A 510 28.93 15.71 23.83
CA LYS A 510 29.82 16.54 24.67
C LYS A 510 31.30 16.17 24.55
N ALA A 511 31.66 15.20 23.71
CA ALA A 511 33.03 14.72 23.58
C ALA A 511 33.95 15.82 23.01
N GLY A 512 35.07 16.08 23.69
CA GLY A 512 36.00 17.15 23.38
C GLY A 512 37.07 16.80 22.34
N SER A 513 37.23 15.50 22.02
CA SER A 513 38.17 15.04 20.99
C SER A 513 37.61 13.86 20.16
N PRO A 514 38.12 13.65 18.93
CA PRO A 514 37.76 12.49 18.10
C PRO A 514 38.04 11.14 18.78
N GLU A 515 39.11 11.04 19.57
CA GLU A 515 39.51 9.81 20.28
C GLU A 515 38.56 9.49 21.44
N GLU A 516 38.20 10.50 22.23
CA GLU A 516 37.21 10.37 23.30
C GLU A 516 35.85 9.97 22.72
N ARG A 517 35.43 10.63 21.62
CA ARG A 517 34.21 10.29 20.89
C ARG A 517 34.23 8.83 20.42
N ARG A 518 35.34 8.32 19.89
CA ARG A 518 35.47 6.91 19.44
C ARG A 518 35.30 5.92 20.60
N LYS A 519 35.89 6.20 21.76
CA LYS A 519 35.73 5.36 22.98
C LYS A 519 34.28 5.35 23.47
N ILE A 520 33.64 6.52 23.52
CA ILE A 520 32.23 6.63 23.91
C ILE A 520 31.34 5.90 22.91
N TYR A 521 31.63 5.98 21.60
CA TYR A 521 30.92 5.23 20.57
C TYR A 521 31.02 3.71 20.76
N GLN A 522 32.22 3.18 21.06
CA GLN A 522 32.39 1.75 21.33
C GLN A 522 31.56 1.30 22.54
N ALA A 523 31.60 2.07 23.63
CA ALA A 523 30.76 1.81 24.81
C ALA A 523 29.27 1.90 24.47
N LEU A 524 28.86 2.89 23.67
CA LEU A 524 27.47 3.07 23.22
C LEU A 524 26.99 1.88 22.40
N VAL A 525 27.81 1.34 21.49
CA VAL A 525 27.46 0.15 20.70
C VAL A 525 27.25 -1.06 21.61
N THR A 526 28.14 -1.30 22.57
CA THR A 526 28.00 -2.39 23.55
C THR A 526 26.74 -2.23 24.41
N ALA A 527 26.51 -1.04 24.95
CA ALA A 527 25.31 -0.72 25.75
C ALA A 527 24.03 -0.90 24.92
N ARG A 528 24.03 -0.47 23.65
CA ARG A 528 22.89 -0.64 22.74
C ARG A 528 22.61 -2.10 22.40
N ASN A 529 23.64 -2.93 22.23
CA ASN A 529 23.48 -4.37 22.04
C ASN A 529 22.90 -5.05 23.29
N LYS A 530 23.35 -4.67 24.48
CA LYS A 530 22.81 -5.13 25.78
C LYS A 530 21.36 -4.69 25.96
N GLU A 531 21.05 -3.42 25.68
CA GLU A 531 19.68 -2.89 25.69
C GLU A 531 18.76 -3.69 24.75
N LEU A 532 19.19 -3.94 23.52
CA LEU A 532 18.43 -4.73 22.54
C LEU A 532 18.23 -6.17 23.02
N ALA A 533 19.21 -6.79 23.66
CA ALA A 533 19.07 -8.15 24.20
C ALA A 533 18.01 -8.24 25.30
N PHE A 534 17.98 -7.29 26.25
CA PHE A 534 16.95 -7.26 27.29
C PHE A 534 15.56 -6.93 26.74
N ARG A 535 15.47 -6.02 25.75
CA ARG A 535 14.20 -5.74 25.06
C ARG A 535 13.61 -6.99 24.43
N ARG A 536 14.45 -7.86 23.85
CA ARG A 536 14.00 -9.13 23.26
C ARG A 536 13.50 -10.13 24.30
N GLN A 537 14.10 -10.13 25.48
CA GLN A 537 13.67 -10.99 26.58
C GLN A 537 12.38 -10.48 27.23
N SER A 538 12.13 -9.17 27.22
CA SER A 538 10.91 -8.58 27.78
C SER A 538 9.68 -8.68 26.87
N ASP A 539 9.88 -8.78 25.55
CA ASP A 539 8.82 -9.11 24.59
C ASP A 539 8.55 -10.63 24.57
N PRO A 540 7.32 -11.10 24.88
CA PRO A 540 7.01 -12.53 24.90
C PRO A 540 7.12 -13.20 23.54
N LEU A 541 6.75 -12.49 22.47
CA LEU A 541 6.80 -13.07 21.13
C LEU A 541 8.27 -13.25 20.69
N SER A 542 9.13 -12.26 20.96
CA SER A 542 10.57 -12.40 20.77
C SER A 542 11.19 -13.47 21.70
N SER A 543 10.83 -13.52 22.99
CA SER A 543 11.42 -14.48 23.94
C SER A 543 11.02 -15.93 23.68
N MET A 544 9.85 -16.16 23.08
CA MET A 544 9.45 -17.46 22.52
C MET A 544 10.16 -17.81 21.20
N GLY A 545 11.05 -16.93 20.70
CA GLY A 545 11.80 -17.11 19.45
C GLY A 545 10.95 -16.89 18.19
N MET A 546 9.92 -16.04 18.31
CA MET A 546 8.71 -16.02 17.51
C MET A 546 8.32 -14.59 17.05
N SER A 547 9.28 -13.66 16.98
CA SER A 547 9.12 -12.32 16.40
C SER A 547 9.39 -12.29 14.89
N MET A 548 8.59 -11.51 14.16
CA MET A 548 8.72 -11.30 12.71
C MET A 548 10.06 -10.67 12.32
N MET A 549 10.49 -9.64 13.06
CA MET A 549 11.78 -8.97 12.85
C MET A 549 13.00 -9.85 13.19
N GLU A 550 12.87 -10.78 14.12
CA GLU A 550 13.98 -11.64 14.52
C GLU A 550 14.28 -12.77 13.54
N MET A 551 13.28 -13.22 12.77
CA MET A 551 13.46 -14.16 11.67
C MET A 551 14.42 -13.62 10.58
N ASP A 552 14.49 -12.30 10.41
CA ASP A 552 15.44 -11.60 9.53
C ASP A 552 16.89 -11.67 10.04
N SER A 553 17.08 -11.72 11.36
CA SER A 553 18.40 -11.78 11.99
C SER A 553 19.04 -13.18 11.96
N ARG A 554 18.21 -14.24 11.93
CA ARG A 554 18.63 -15.64 11.81
C ARG A 554 18.99 -16.05 10.38
N SER A 555 18.51 -15.33 9.36
CA SER A 555 18.88 -15.59 7.96
C SER A 555 20.27 -15.04 7.56
N LYS A 556 20.96 -14.34 8.47
CA LYS A 556 22.30 -13.74 8.26
C LYS A 556 23.42 -14.74 7.88
N GLY A 557 23.11 -16.03 7.76
CA GLY A 557 24.04 -17.09 7.33
C GLY A 557 24.03 -17.44 5.84
N LYS A 558 23.04 -17.01 5.05
CA LYS A 558 23.10 -17.18 3.58
C LYS A 558 23.43 -15.84 2.97
N ARG A 559 24.67 -15.67 2.47
CA ARG A 559 24.97 -14.64 1.47
C ARG A 559 23.83 -14.68 0.45
N ALA A 560 23.10 -13.57 0.31
CA ALA A 560 22.08 -13.44 -0.71
C ALA A 560 22.70 -13.88 -2.04
N GLY A 561 22.18 -14.96 -2.62
CA GLY A 561 22.20 -15.08 -4.07
C GLY A 561 21.57 -13.79 -4.63
N LYS A 562 21.94 -13.42 -5.87
CA LYS A 562 21.36 -12.22 -6.48
C LYS A 562 19.83 -12.34 -6.40
N SER A 563 19.20 -11.34 -5.80
CA SER A 563 17.76 -11.37 -5.53
C SER A 563 17.04 -11.19 -6.85
N THR A 564 16.22 -12.17 -7.24
CA THR A 564 15.26 -12.04 -8.33
C THR A 564 13.94 -11.41 -7.85
N ALA A 565 13.92 -10.87 -6.63
CA ALA A 565 12.73 -10.32 -6.03
C ALA A 565 12.27 -9.07 -6.79
N ARG A 566 10.97 -8.98 -7.08
CA ARG A 566 10.33 -7.76 -7.60
C ARG A 566 10.36 -6.66 -6.53
N ALA A 567 10.22 -5.40 -6.92
CA ALA A 567 10.19 -4.26 -6.01
C ALA A 567 9.07 -4.37 -4.97
N SER A 568 7.95 -5.00 -5.32
CA SER A 568 6.82 -5.28 -4.42
C SER A 568 7.20 -6.18 -3.24
N GLU A 569 8.24 -7.00 -3.37
CA GLU A 569 8.73 -7.92 -2.34
C GLU A 569 9.75 -7.25 -1.40
N LEU A 570 10.21 -6.05 -1.74
CA LEU A 570 11.16 -5.31 -0.92
C LEU A 570 10.43 -4.62 0.26
N PRO A 571 11.13 -4.40 1.39
CA PRO A 571 10.57 -3.63 2.48
C PRO A 571 10.20 -2.19 2.05
N ALA A 572 9.03 -1.73 2.48
CA ALA A 572 8.49 -0.39 2.24
C ALA A 572 8.47 0.43 3.55
N PRO A 573 8.84 1.72 3.54
CA PRO A 573 9.45 2.44 2.41
C PRO A 573 10.78 1.80 1.98
N PHE A 574 11.31 2.15 0.80
CA PHE A 574 12.56 1.58 0.26
C PHE A 574 13.81 2.18 0.92
N ASN A 575 14.85 1.35 1.13
CA ASN A 575 16.03 1.74 1.94
C ASN A 575 16.76 2.91 1.27
N PRO A 576 17.18 3.94 2.03
CA PRO A 576 18.08 4.96 1.48
C PRO A 576 19.32 4.30 0.87
N GLY A 577 19.75 4.77 -0.31
CA GLY A 577 20.87 4.19 -1.07
C GLY A 577 20.52 2.92 -1.86
N THR A 578 19.23 2.60 -2.02
CA THR A 578 18.79 1.59 -3.00
C THR A 578 18.31 2.29 -4.26
N LEU A 579 18.50 1.65 -5.43
CA LEU A 579 17.98 2.12 -6.71
C LEU A 579 16.53 2.60 -6.61
N VAL A 580 15.64 1.80 -6.01
CA VAL A 580 14.22 2.17 -5.93
C VAL A 580 14.02 3.48 -5.16
N ARG A 581 14.75 3.72 -4.08
CA ARG A 581 14.62 4.98 -3.32
C ARG A 581 15.25 6.16 -4.07
N GLU A 582 16.38 5.96 -4.73
CA GLU A 582 17.07 7.02 -5.48
C GLU A 582 16.28 7.47 -6.71
N PHE A 583 15.57 6.55 -7.36
CA PHE A 583 14.76 6.80 -8.55
C PHE A 583 13.35 7.29 -8.26
N GLY A 584 13.08 7.73 -7.01
CA GLY A 584 11.82 8.39 -6.65
C GLY A 584 10.76 7.46 -6.04
N GLY A 585 11.14 6.24 -5.62
CA GLY A 585 10.24 5.35 -4.91
C GLY A 585 9.66 5.98 -3.64
N SER A 586 8.36 5.79 -3.43
CA SER A 586 7.55 6.41 -2.36
C SER A 586 8.15 6.26 -0.95
N ASP A 587 8.07 7.34 -0.18
CA ASP A 587 8.42 7.35 1.25
C ASP A 587 7.29 6.82 2.15
N ARG A 588 6.08 6.63 1.58
CA ARG A 588 4.89 6.15 2.29
C ARG A 588 4.44 7.09 3.42
N GLU A 589 4.81 8.38 3.35
CA GLU A 589 4.41 9.41 4.32
C GLU A 589 3.15 10.15 3.88
N THR A 590 2.96 10.37 2.58
CA THR A 590 1.71 10.87 1.99
C THR A 590 1.17 9.89 0.94
N PRO A 591 -0.14 9.89 0.64
CA PRO A 591 -0.69 9.04 -0.40
C PRO A 591 -0.08 9.39 -1.75
N SER A 592 0.36 8.38 -2.51
CA SER A 592 0.93 8.58 -3.85
C SER A 592 2.17 9.50 -3.87
N SER A 593 3.07 9.32 -2.89
CA SER A 593 4.29 10.14 -2.75
C SER A 593 5.45 9.68 -3.64
N GLY A 594 5.28 8.58 -4.37
CA GLY A 594 6.22 8.17 -5.41
C GLY A 594 6.27 9.21 -6.52
N ASP A 595 7.47 9.51 -7.01
CA ASP A 595 7.67 10.54 -8.00
C ASP A 595 8.58 10.04 -9.13
N THR A 596 8.33 10.58 -10.33
CA THR A 596 9.09 10.34 -11.54
C THR A 596 9.83 11.59 -12.01
N ILE A 597 9.83 12.68 -11.25
CA ILE A 597 10.62 13.88 -11.59
C ILE A 597 12.12 13.53 -11.63
N PRO A 598 12.81 13.87 -12.74
CA PRO A 598 14.25 13.67 -12.84
C PRO A 598 15.00 14.50 -11.81
N THR A 599 15.99 13.89 -11.16
CA THR A 599 16.93 14.61 -10.30
C THR A 599 18.37 14.48 -10.79
N VAL A 600 19.22 15.46 -10.46
CA VAL A 600 20.67 15.41 -10.78
C VAL A 600 21.33 14.14 -10.20
N PRO A 601 21.06 13.73 -8.94
CA PRO A 601 21.57 12.47 -8.40
C PRO A 601 21.18 11.25 -9.23
N GLN A 602 19.93 11.15 -9.71
CA GLN A 602 19.50 10.03 -10.57
C GLN A 602 20.28 9.99 -11.90
N ALA A 603 20.48 11.15 -12.52
CA ALA A 603 21.26 11.21 -13.76
C ALA A 603 22.72 10.80 -13.54
N LEU A 604 23.31 11.21 -12.41
CA LEU A 604 24.67 10.81 -12.03
C LEU A 604 24.76 9.32 -11.67
N ALA A 605 23.75 8.76 -11.00
CA ALA A 605 23.67 7.33 -10.69
C ALA A 605 23.58 6.52 -11.98
N LEU A 606 22.72 6.91 -12.92
CA LEU A 606 22.63 6.27 -14.24
C LEU A 606 23.95 6.26 -15.01
N LEU A 607 24.74 7.34 -14.92
CA LEU A 607 26.01 7.48 -15.63
C LEU A 607 27.19 6.77 -14.96
N ASN A 608 27.21 6.73 -13.62
CA ASN A 608 28.41 6.36 -12.86
C ASN A 608 28.25 5.11 -12.00
N ASP A 609 27.03 4.63 -11.75
CA ASP A 609 26.78 3.62 -10.75
C ASP A 609 26.91 2.18 -11.27
N TYR A 610 27.14 1.25 -10.35
CA TYR A 610 27.30 -0.18 -10.65
C TYR A 610 26.03 -0.80 -11.25
N GLU A 611 24.88 -0.18 -11.01
CA GLU A 611 23.54 -0.69 -11.34
C GLU A 611 23.26 -0.64 -12.84
N THR A 612 23.84 0.34 -13.56
CA THR A 612 23.74 0.42 -15.04
C THR A 612 24.86 -0.35 -15.74
N ASP A 613 25.83 -0.88 -15.00
CA ASP A 613 26.91 -1.72 -15.53
C ASP A 613 26.53 -3.21 -15.62
N ILE A 614 25.36 -3.47 -16.20
CA ILE A 614 24.79 -4.81 -16.29
C ILE A 614 25.69 -5.77 -17.09
N LEU A 615 26.48 -5.24 -18.04
CA LEU A 615 27.42 -6.03 -18.84
C LEU A 615 28.78 -6.25 -18.18
N GLY A 616 29.16 -5.42 -17.19
CA GLY A 616 30.36 -5.63 -16.38
C GLY A 616 30.18 -6.74 -15.33
N ASP A 617 28.93 -7.06 -14.97
CA ASP A 617 28.60 -8.12 -14.03
C ASP A 617 28.69 -9.51 -14.69
N ARG A 618 29.73 -10.27 -14.33
CA ARG A 618 29.98 -11.63 -14.84
C ARG A 618 28.86 -12.65 -14.58
N ARG A 619 27.92 -12.34 -13.69
CA ARG A 619 26.75 -13.22 -13.41
C ARG A 619 25.45 -12.62 -13.95
N SER A 620 25.51 -11.65 -14.85
CA SER A 620 24.37 -11.14 -15.60
C SER A 620 24.03 -12.12 -16.73
N ASP A 621 22.77 -12.55 -16.82
CA ASP A 621 22.28 -13.39 -17.91
C ASP A 621 22.52 -12.72 -19.27
N LEU A 622 22.18 -11.43 -19.40
CA LEU A 622 22.42 -10.65 -20.60
C LEU A 622 23.91 -10.65 -20.99
N ALA A 623 24.81 -10.44 -20.05
CA ALA A 623 26.25 -10.44 -20.31
C ALA A 623 26.73 -11.81 -20.81
N GLY A 624 26.29 -12.89 -20.16
CA GLY A 624 26.59 -14.26 -20.56
C GLY A 624 26.10 -14.56 -21.98
N ARG A 625 24.88 -14.15 -22.30
CA ARG A 625 24.26 -14.40 -23.61
C ARG A 625 24.91 -13.60 -24.73
N LEU A 626 25.19 -12.32 -24.52
CA LEU A 626 25.93 -11.50 -25.49
C LEU A 626 27.33 -12.05 -25.78
N SER A 627 28.01 -12.58 -24.74
CA SER A 627 29.33 -13.20 -24.92
C SER A 627 29.28 -14.48 -25.77
N SER A 628 28.15 -15.18 -25.79
CA SER A 628 27.95 -16.40 -26.59
C SER A 628 27.66 -16.12 -28.07
N LEU A 629 27.12 -14.94 -28.39
CA LEU A 629 26.82 -14.52 -29.75
C LEU A 629 28.09 -14.05 -30.48
N LYS A 630 28.23 -14.46 -31.74
CA LYS A 630 29.43 -14.19 -32.55
C LYS A 630 29.24 -13.05 -33.55
N SER A 631 28.03 -12.85 -34.07
CA SER A 631 27.75 -11.76 -34.99
C SER A 631 27.46 -10.45 -34.24
N PRO A 632 28.06 -9.32 -34.66
CA PRO A 632 27.70 -8.00 -34.16
C PRO A 632 26.21 -7.67 -34.34
N GLU A 633 25.61 -8.12 -35.45
CA GLU A 633 24.20 -7.95 -35.75
C GLU A 633 23.32 -8.72 -34.77
N GLU A 634 23.63 -10.00 -34.50
CA GLU A 634 22.90 -10.81 -33.49
C GLU A 634 22.97 -10.18 -32.09
N ARG A 635 24.13 -9.65 -31.71
CA ARG A 635 24.30 -8.94 -30.42
C ARG A 635 23.46 -7.68 -30.36
N LEU A 636 23.41 -6.92 -31.45
CA LEU A 636 22.62 -5.71 -31.54
C LEU A 636 21.12 -6.02 -31.49
N ASP A 637 20.68 -7.06 -32.21
CA ASP A 637 19.31 -7.54 -32.20
C ASP A 637 18.86 -7.92 -30.79
N LEU A 638 19.71 -8.62 -30.04
CA LEU A 638 19.45 -9.00 -28.65
C LEU A 638 19.25 -7.78 -27.73
N ILE A 639 20.14 -6.79 -27.80
CA ILE A 639 20.06 -5.60 -26.92
C ILE A 639 18.86 -4.73 -27.28
N PHE A 640 18.58 -4.53 -28.57
CA PHE A 640 17.40 -3.80 -29.02
C PHE A 640 16.11 -4.49 -28.60
N LEU A 641 16.06 -5.82 -28.72
CA LEU A 641 14.90 -6.61 -28.30
C LEU A 641 14.68 -6.51 -26.78
N LEU A 642 15.72 -6.60 -25.97
CA LEU A 642 15.55 -6.54 -24.51
C LEU A 642 15.28 -5.12 -23.99
N LEU A 643 15.99 -4.11 -24.48
CA LEU A 643 15.84 -2.74 -23.96
C LEU A 643 14.62 -2.02 -24.54
N TYR A 644 14.30 -2.27 -25.82
CA TYR A 644 13.26 -1.55 -26.56
C TYR A 644 12.13 -2.43 -27.08
N SER A 645 12.15 -3.74 -26.79
CA SER A 645 11.10 -4.70 -27.19
C SER A 645 10.85 -4.75 -28.69
N ARG A 646 11.88 -4.48 -29.49
CA ARG A 646 11.82 -4.56 -30.95
C ARG A 646 13.19 -4.82 -31.58
N PRO A 647 13.25 -5.37 -32.81
CA PRO A 647 14.50 -5.40 -33.57
C PRO A 647 14.98 -3.99 -33.96
N PRO A 648 16.28 -3.78 -34.21
CA PRO A 648 16.80 -2.54 -34.76
C PRO A 648 16.28 -2.32 -36.19
N THR A 649 16.04 -1.06 -36.55
CA THR A 649 15.78 -0.68 -37.94
C THR A 649 17.03 -0.84 -38.79
N ILE A 650 16.90 -0.87 -40.11
CA ILE A 650 18.05 -0.94 -41.05
C ILE A 650 19.05 0.19 -40.80
N ALA A 651 18.56 1.40 -40.51
CA ALA A 651 19.41 2.56 -40.23
C ALA A 651 20.14 2.44 -38.88
N GLU A 652 19.45 1.96 -37.84
CA GLU A 652 20.06 1.70 -36.53
C GLU A 652 21.10 0.58 -36.63
N ASN A 653 20.80 -0.50 -37.35
CA ASN A 653 21.74 -1.60 -37.56
C ASN A 653 23.01 -1.12 -38.27
N ARG A 654 22.87 -0.38 -39.38
CA ARG A 654 24.01 0.23 -40.09
C ARG A 654 24.86 1.14 -39.18
N ARG A 655 24.21 1.88 -38.27
CA ARG A 655 24.89 2.83 -37.38
C ARG A 655 25.58 2.15 -36.21
N PHE A 656 24.96 1.15 -35.59
CA PHE A 656 25.38 0.61 -34.29
C PHE A 656 26.02 -0.78 -34.35
N ALA A 657 25.84 -1.56 -35.42
CA ALA A 657 26.51 -2.85 -35.57
C ALA A 657 28.05 -2.77 -35.44
N PRO A 658 28.74 -1.70 -35.91
CA PRO A 658 30.17 -1.55 -35.67
C PRO A 658 30.56 -1.51 -34.18
N LEU A 659 29.70 -0.97 -33.31
CA LEU A 659 29.93 -0.88 -31.86
C LEU A 659 29.64 -2.22 -31.13
N ALA A 660 29.01 -3.19 -31.80
CA ALA A 660 28.72 -4.50 -31.22
C ALA A 660 29.82 -5.56 -31.49
N LYS A 661 30.92 -5.16 -32.13
CA LYS A 661 32.04 -6.04 -32.47
C LYS A 661 32.85 -6.47 -31.25
N ASP A 662 33.19 -5.53 -30.38
CA ASP A 662 33.95 -5.76 -29.16
C ASP A 662 33.10 -5.50 -27.91
N ASN A 663 33.49 -6.11 -26.79
CA ASN A 663 32.71 -6.08 -25.56
C ASN A 663 32.72 -4.70 -24.87
N GLU A 664 33.75 -3.89 -25.09
CA GLU A 664 33.88 -2.57 -24.46
C GLU A 664 32.94 -1.58 -25.13
N SER A 665 33.00 -1.48 -26.46
CA SER A 665 32.06 -0.67 -27.25
C SER A 665 30.60 -1.08 -27.04
N LEU A 666 30.34 -2.39 -26.91
CA LEU A 666 28.99 -2.92 -26.66
C LEU A 666 28.48 -2.54 -25.26
N ARG A 667 29.36 -2.54 -24.27
CA ARG A 667 29.05 -2.09 -22.90
C ARG A 667 28.71 -0.61 -22.86
N GLU A 668 29.49 0.23 -23.53
CA GLU A 668 29.21 1.66 -23.64
C GLU A 668 27.90 1.93 -24.40
N LEU A 669 27.64 1.22 -25.50
CA LEU A 669 26.37 1.30 -26.22
C LEU A 669 25.19 0.91 -25.34
N THR A 670 25.30 -0.20 -24.62
CA THR A 670 24.23 -0.69 -23.73
C THR A 670 23.95 0.31 -22.61
N ARG A 671 25.00 0.86 -21.99
CA ARG A 671 24.87 1.92 -20.99
C ARG A 671 24.18 3.15 -21.58
N ALA A 672 24.58 3.62 -22.76
CA ALA A 672 23.95 4.75 -23.44
C ALA A 672 22.47 4.49 -23.77
N MET A 673 22.11 3.25 -24.10
CA MET A 673 20.71 2.87 -24.34
C MET A 673 19.89 2.89 -23.05
N LEU A 674 20.43 2.34 -21.94
CA LEU A 674 19.78 2.34 -20.63
C LEU A 674 19.54 3.74 -20.06
N THR A 675 20.40 4.70 -20.38
CA THR A 675 20.26 6.09 -19.93
C THR A 675 19.50 6.97 -20.92
N SER A 676 19.03 6.41 -22.04
CA SER A 676 18.31 7.17 -23.05
C SER A 676 16.86 7.46 -22.65
N ASN A 677 16.30 8.55 -23.18
CA ASN A 677 14.87 8.85 -23.03
C ASN A 677 14.00 7.70 -23.55
N ARG A 678 14.45 6.96 -24.56
CA ARG A 678 13.71 5.84 -25.12
C ARG A 678 13.54 4.68 -24.13
N PHE A 679 14.55 4.44 -23.29
CA PHE A 679 14.44 3.45 -22.23
C PHE A 679 13.66 4.01 -21.05
N ILE A 680 13.96 5.23 -20.63
CA ILE A 680 13.40 5.83 -19.42
C ILE A 680 11.91 6.14 -19.54
N PHE A 681 11.43 6.46 -20.74
CA PHE A 681 10.02 6.81 -20.97
C PHE A 681 9.24 5.64 -21.59
N ILE A 682 7.94 5.62 -21.29
CA ILE A 682 6.93 4.72 -21.81
C ILE A 682 6.21 5.49 -22.90
N GLN A 683 6.56 5.18 -24.15
CA GLN A 683 5.92 5.74 -25.34
C GLN A 683 4.54 5.18 -25.53
#